data_AF-A0A9D9V4C6-F1
#
_entry.id   AF-A0A9D9V4C6-F1
#
_cell.length_a   1.000
_cell.length_b   1.000
_cell.length_c   1.000
_cell.angle_alpha   90.00
_cell.angle_beta   90.00
_cell.angle_gamma   90.00
#
_symmetry.space_group_name_H-M   'P 1'
#
loop_
_entity.id
_entity.type
_entity.pdbx_description
1 polymer ?
#
loop_
_entity_poly.entity_id
_entity_poly.type
_entity_poly.pdbx_seq_one_letter_code
_entity_poly.pdbx_strand_id
1 'polypeptide(L)'
;MFSLNYKKKRKFLLILVFGLISVLFARGLQLHLANKITYRIKLHAIPIAISVLYHHHRHDYTGFRVIELPFQGTGDTTNLIKDAISQDLKGDNSNYYWVADDRGFSDYVIASFYLFGPHLASMYYMWFVVLLISVSLFLISFHKKVWALGFLNLLFLGIYTAISTLALSSADAIGAPPMLNTLSSVALYETRFLDVLALVSIFHMIFLASRIKLFRLRQDGGALLGQIGVFIFLYHARSSLGWELMAVFLYCILLLCKNLYKCNHHKFTKKFVFSNLNGPSIVIGALCLSLVVFNAYKHIAYHPQYFAEMGSRTFWHNALMGLGASPALEKSYHLSISDFNSAQSVVNFAKESGLCTDDVAKQEPQVLLNSLGNWGIVDWVNYEHCAKKLFFNIVSNNPVEIIYLYTITKPLASLNILKMAMTPSTDPVLEKIRSRYGMKWAPFNVINMSFLVIILGLSFTSLRRMRKLCMNVTSILLIASFIPSVAFYPDILTEGGLITILPVGFYLILIMILSFIQQRLKHRSIRNITNQPVYDSWMKEKKLTIIIPAFNEEERIGLTISEVREAAQKTLDDFEIIVIDDGSTDDTYSVALANTQAKTKVIRQKSNQGVGAAFFLGLDQAKFPQLCLIPGDNAYHKVSIELLFSKCGLVPLVISYRSNMEERTPLRHVLSRVATLSLRILTGVKISDAHSLFLFPVEETRLLKVNAVGYGYHMEILSRLLISLQSYLEVPVLLNPRPDASSGVMKPKTLYILGQTLCRLMCLRILRKL
;
A
#
# COMPACT_ATOMS: atom_id res chain seq x y z
N MET A 1 -33.72 5.04 -3.10
CA MET A 1 -32.39 5.20 -3.75
C MET A 1 -31.87 3.92 -4.42
N PHE A 2 -32.10 2.75 -3.83
CA PHE A 2 -31.70 1.43 -4.36
C PHE A 2 -32.30 1.06 -5.73
N SER A 3 -33.44 1.64 -6.12
CA SER A 3 -34.12 1.42 -7.41
C SER A 3 -33.62 2.33 -8.56
N LEU A 4 -32.67 3.24 -8.30
CA LEU A 4 -32.24 4.21 -9.31
C LEU A 4 -31.26 3.59 -10.31
N ASN A 5 -31.57 3.71 -11.61
CA ASN A 5 -30.65 3.37 -12.70
C ASN A 5 -29.38 4.27 -12.64
N TYR A 6 -28.25 3.76 -13.14
CA TYR A 6 -26.92 4.38 -13.17
C TYR A 6 -26.92 5.86 -13.58
N LYS A 7 -27.71 6.23 -14.60
CA LYS A 7 -27.83 7.63 -15.07
C LYS A 7 -28.42 8.55 -13.99
N LYS A 8 -29.43 8.09 -13.25
CA LYS A 8 -30.05 8.84 -12.14
C LYS A 8 -29.09 8.93 -10.95
N LYS A 9 -28.40 7.84 -10.59
CA LYS A 9 -27.35 7.83 -9.55
C LYS A 9 -26.23 8.83 -9.83
N ARG A 10 -25.74 8.85 -11.07
CA ARG A 10 -24.71 9.82 -11.52
C ARG A 10 -25.19 11.27 -11.38
N LYS A 11 -26.40 11.57 -11.87
CA LYS A 11 -26.95 12.94 -11.80
C LYS A 11 -27.10 13.39 -10.34
N PHE A 12 -27.61 12.51 -9.47
CA PHE A 12 -27.74 12.79 -8.05
C PHE A 12 -26.38 13.10 -7.40
N LEU A 13 -25.37 12.22 -7.59
CA LEU A 13 -24.05 12.43 -6.98
C LEU A 13 -23.34 13.68 -7.50
N LEU A 14 -23.57 14.07 -8.75
CA LEU A 14 -23.03 15.30 -9.31
C LEU A 14 -23.67 16.52 -8.64
N ILE A 15 -24.98 16.53 -8.43
CA ILE A 15 -25.69 17.60 -7.71
C ILE A 15 -25.20 17.67 -6.26
N LEU A 16 -25.02 16.52 -5.62
CA LEU A 16 -24.56 16.44 -4.23
C LEU A 16 -23.16 17.03 -4.03
N VAL A 17 -22.24 16.87 -5.01
CA VAL A 17 -20.89 17.48 -4.95
C VAL A 17 -21.00 18.99 -4.74
N PHE A 18 -21.76 19.67 -5.60
CA PHE A 18 -21.92 21.13 -5.50
C PHE A 18 -22.72 21.51 -4.24
N GLY A 19 -23.75 20.75 -3.88
CA GLY A 19 -24.51 20.96 -2.65
C GLY A 19 -23.62 20.91 -1.40
N LEU A 20 -22.71 19.95 -1.30
CA LEU A 20 -21.78 19.83 -0.18
C LEU A 20 -20.76 20.97 -0.13
N ILE A 21 -20.25 21.44 -1.28
CA ILE A 21 -19.35 22.61 -1.32
C ILE A 21 -20.09 23.87 -0.81
N SER A 22 -21.34 24.08 -1.22
CA SER A 22 -22.14 25.20 -0.72
C SER A 22 -22.41 25.10 0.78
N VAL A 23 -22.68 23.89 1.29
CA VAL A 23 -22.86 23.65 2.73
C VAL A 23 -21.56 23.90 3.50
N LEU A 24 -20.41 23.46 2.97
CA LEU A 24 -19.09 23.73 3.54
C LEU A 24 -18.82 25.24 3.65
N PHE A 25 -19.10 25.98 2.59
CA PHE A 25 -18.95 27.43 2.55
C PHE A 25 -19.87 28.12 3.57
N ALA A 26 -21.16 27.81 3.54
CA ALA A 26 -22.13 28.39 4.48
C ALA A 26 -21.75 28.08 5.94
N ARG A 27 -21.29 26.84 6.21
CA ARG A 27 -20.88 26.44 7.54
C ARG A 27 -19.63 27.17 8.02
N GLY A 28 -18.63 27.37 7.17
CA GLY A 28 -17.44 28.13 7.54
C GLY A 28 -17.75 29.59 7.87
N LEU A 29 -18.68 30.22 7.15
CA LEU A 29 -19.18 31.57 7.46
C LEU A 29 -19.93 31.62 8.80
N GLN A 30 -20.82 30.64 9.07
CA GLN A 30 -21.52 30.53 10.36
C GLN A 30 -20.56 30.40 11.55
N LEU A 31 -19.40 29.80 11.32
CA LEU A 31 -18.36 29.59 12.33
C LEU A 31 -17.34 30.76 12.38
N HIS A 32 -17.60 31.85 11.65
CA HIS A 32 -16.75 33.04 11.54
C HIS A 32 -15.30 32.75 11.10
N LEU A 33 -15.06 31.64 10.40
CA LEU A 33 -13.71 31.21 9.98
C LEU A 33 -13.07 32.16 8.95
N ALA A 34 -13.87 32.98 8.29
CA ALA A 34 -13.38 34.00 7.36
C ALA A 34 -12.65 35.16 8.07
N ASN A 35 -12.94 35.40 9.36
CA ASN A 35 -12.40 36.52 10.13
C ASN A 35 -11.28 36.11 11.09
N LYS A 36 -10.94 34.81 11.16
CA LYS A 36 -9.88 34.30 12.04
C LYS A 36 -8.54 34.39 11.32
N ILE A 37 -7.48 34.80 12.01
CA ILE A 37 -6.14 34.92 11.43
C ILE A 37 -5.07 34.36 12.35
N THR A 38 -4.08 33.67 11.77
CA THR A 38 -2.93 33.15 12.50
C THR A 38 -1.76 34.12 12.48
N TYR A 39 -0.88 33.98 13.48
CA TYR A 39 0.31 34.80 13.64
C TYR A 39 1.21 34.76 12.40
N ARG A 40 1.41 33.58 11.79
CA ARG A 40 2.25 33.43 10.58
C ARG A 40 1.71 34.24 9.38
N ILE A 41 0.39 34.31 9.22
CA ILE A 41 -0.24 35.10 8.15
C ILE A 41 -0.16 36.59 8.48
N LYS A 42 -0.52 36.95 9.72
CA LYS A 42 -0.51 38.33 10.21
C LYS A 42 0.87 38.95 10.06
N LEU A 43 1.91 38.27 10.52
CA LEU A 43 3.26 38.79 10.55
C LEU A 43 3.96 38.81 9.20
N HIS A 44 3.84 37.73 8.43
CA HIS A 44 4.76 37.52 7.31
C HIS A 44 4.07 37.65 5.96
N ALA A 45 2.92 37.01 5.78
CA ALA A 45 2.27 36.93 4.48
C ALA A 45 1.57 38.24 4.07
N ILE A 46 0.85 38.86 5.00
CA ILE A 46 0.09 40.09 4.75
C ILE A 46 1.01 41.28 4.43
N PRO A 47 2.07 41.57 5.22
CA PRO A 47 2.95 42.71 4.93
C PRO A 47 3.63 42.61 3.58
N ILE A 48 4.09 41.40 3.19
CA ILE A 48 4.66 41.16 1.86
C ILE A 48 3.61 41.41 0.77
N ALA A 49 2.39 40.88 0.94
CA ALA A 49 1.32 41.09 -0.03
C ALA A 49 0.95 42.57 -0.20
N ILE A 50 0.89 43.33 0.90
CA ILE A 50 0.63 44.77 0.86
C ILE A 50 1.79 45.52 0.19
N SER A 51 3.03 45.18 0.54
CA SER A 51 4.24 45.76 -0.07
C SER A 51 4.22 45.60 -1.59
N VAL A 52 3.90 44.39 -2.09
CA VAL A 52 3.88 44.09 -3.52
C VAL A 52 2.69 44.77 -4.22
N LEU A 53 1.47 44.66 -3.68
CA LEU A 53 0.27 45.10 -4.38
C LEU A 53 0.03 46.62 -4.30
N TYR A 54 0.36 47.26 -3.19
CA TYR A 54 -0.01 48.66 -2.92
C TYR A 54 1.19 49.61 -2.88
N HIS A 55 2.40 49.08 -2.72
CA HIS A 55 3.64 49.87 -2.61
C HIS A 55 4.66 49.55 -3.71
N HIS A 56 4.25 48.80 -4.73
CA HIS A 56 5.07 48.44 -5.89
C HIS A 56 6.42 47.78 -5.55
N HIS A 57 6.49 47.10 -4.40
CA HIS A 57 7.65 46.29 -4.07
C HIS A 57 7.82 45.16 -5.08
N ARG A 58 9.06 44.78 -5.38
CA ARG A 58 9.35 43.64 -6.25
C ARG A 58 8.71 42.36 -5.69
N HIS A 59 8.18 41.52 -6.56
CA HIS A 59 7.67 40.20 -6.19
C HIS A 59 8.82 39.20 -6.02
N ASP A 60 9.67 39.44 -5.03
CA ASP A 60 10.81 38.59 -4.69
C ASP A 60 10.70 37.94 -3.30
N TYR A 61 9.47 37.93 -2.78
CA TYR A 61 9.09 37.37 -1.48
C TYR A 61 9.69 38.12 -0.30
N THR A 62 10.06 39.38 -0.50
CA THR A 62 10.40 40.33 0.56
C THR A 62 9.38 41.47 0.57
N GLY A 63 9.37 42.26 1.64
CA GLY A 63 8.49 43.43 1.76
C GLY A 63 9.22 44.58 2.44
N PHE A 64 8.58 45.74 2.56
CA PHE A 64 9.19 46.84 3.29
C PHE A 64 9.10 46.63 4.79
N ARG A 65 10.22 46.80 5.51
CA ARG A 65 10.26 46.67 6.97
C ARG A 65 9.31 47.61 7.69
N VAL A 66 9.15 48.84 7.20
CA VAL A 66 8.19 49.82 7.75
C VAL A 66 6.73 49.34 7.69
N ILE A 67 6.38 48.50 6.71
CA ILE A 67 5.04 47.91 6.57
C ILE A 67 4.85 46.74 7.53
N GLU A 68 5.91 45.97 7.79
CA GLU A 68 5.81 44.77 8.63
C GLU A 68 5.81 45.08 10.14
N LEU A 69 6.62 46.04 10.60
CA LEU A 69 6.79 46.34 12.02
C LEU A 69 5.47 46.51 12.80
N PRO A 70 4.45 47.22 12.29
CA PRO A 70 3.16 47.35 12.98
C PRO A 70 2.43 46.01 13.20
N PHE A 71 2.64 45.02 12.33
CA PHE A 71 1.98 43.71 12.44
C PHE A 71 2.53 42.85 13.58
N GLN A 72 3.75 43.13 14.07
CA GLN A 72 4.32 42.48 15.25
C GLN A 72 3.60 42.85 16.55
N GLY A 73 2.82 43.95 16.55
CA GLY A 73 2.04 44.40 17.69
C GLY A 73 0.70 43.67 17.91
N THR A 74 0.00 44.06 18.97
CA THR A 74 -1.30 43.49 19.38
C THR A 74 -2.51 44.12 18.69
N GLY A 75 -2.31 45.02 17.73
CA GLY A 75 -3.38 45.72 17.02
C GLY A 75 -4.34 44.81 16.24
N ASP A 76 -5.57 45.29 16.05
CA ASP A 76 -6.58 44.64 15.19
C ASP A 76 -6.05 44.56 13.75
N THR A 77 -6.06 43.36 13.19
CA THR A 77 -5.39 43.12 11.90
C THR A 77 -6.12 43.79 10.74
N THR A 78 -7.43 44.01 10.84
CA THR A 78 -8.19 44.69 9.78
C THR A 78 -7.80 46.17 9.70
N ASN A 79 -7.60 46.82 10.85
CA ASN A 79 -7.11 48.20 10.89
C ASN A 79 -5.66 48.29 10.44
N LEU A 80 -4.79 47.37 10.90
CA LEU A 80 -3.39 47.32 10.46
C LEU A 80 -3.25 47.18 8.93
N ILE A 81 -4.10 46.39 8.28
CA ILE A 81 -4.12 46.29 6.81
C ILE A 81 -4.44 47.64 6.16
N LYS A 82 -5.45 48.37 6.68
CA LYS A 82 -5.84 49.67 6.14
C LYS A 82 -4.72 50.69 6.28
N ASP A 83 -4.15 50.78 7.48
CA ASP A 83 -3.08 51.71 7.80
C ASP A 83 -1.85 51.43 6.92
N ALA A 84 -1.48 50.16 6.78
CA ALA A 84 -0.37 49.71 5.94
C ALA A 84 -0.56 50.04 4.46
N ILE A 85 -1.78 50.01 3.92
CA ILE A 85 -2.06 50.42 2.53
C ILE A 85 -1.81 51.92 2.33
N SER A 86 -2.18 52.74 3.32
CA SER A 86 -2.00 54.20 3.29
C SER A 86 -0.63 54.69 3.79
N GLN A 87 0.24 53.79 4.23
CA GLN A 87 1.51 54.11 4.87
C GLN A 87 2.44 54.88 3.91
N ASP A 88 2.90 56.06 4.32
CA ASP A 88 3.93 56.79 3.57
C ASP A 88 5.30 56.13 3.79
N LEU A 89 6.01 55.77 2.71
CA LEU A 89 7.31 55.09 2.73
C LEU A 89 8.49 56.04 2.98
N LYS A 90 8.24 57.21 3.57
CA LYS A 90 9.28 58.15 4.00
C LYS A 90 9.95 57.62 5.29
N GLY A 91 10.80 56.60 5.15
CA GLY A 91 11.46 55.92 6.27
C GLY A 91 12.42 54.80 5.85
N ASP A 92 12.76 53.91 6.79
CA ASP A 92 13.59 52.71 6.53
C ASP A 92 12.90 51.76 5.54
N ASN A 93 13.37 51.80 4.29
CA ASN A 93 12.93 50.94 3.20
C ASN A 93 13.77 49.66 3.09
N SER A 94 14.41 49.23 4.17
CA SER A 94 15.09 47.95 4.21
C SER A 94 14.11 46.80 3.94
N ASN A 95 14.63 45.78 3.28
CA ASN A 95 13.86 44.58 2.96
C ASN A 95 13.62 43.77 4.24
N TYR A 96 12.36 43.41 4.43
CA TYR A 96 11.90 42.41 5.37
C TYR A 96 11.89 41.04 4.69
N TYR A 97 12.52 40.07 5.35
CA TYR A 97 12.65 38.70 4.85
C TYR A 97 11.73 37.75 5.60
N TRP A 98 11.03 36.88 4.86
CA TRP A 98 10.23 35.82 5.45
C TRP A 98 11.10 34.63 5.83
N VAL A 99 11.21 34.42 7.14
CA VAL A 99 12.05 33.42 7.81
C VAL A 99 11.51 31.99 7.74
N ALA A 100 10.22 31.79 7.52
CA ALA A 100 9.64 30.45 7.56
C ALA A 100 9.78 29.72 6.22
N ASP A 101 9.87 28.40 6.30
CA ASP A 101 9.48 27.55 5.18
C ASP A 101 8.07 27.96 4.71
N ASP A 102 7.85 27.92 3.39
CA ASP A 102 6.57 28.23 2.73
C ASP A 102 6.36 29.69 2.29
N ARG A 103 7.42 30.37 1.83
CA ARG A 103 7.37 31.75 1.27
C ARG A 103 6.26 31.96 0.24
N GLY A 104 5.92 30.91 -0.52
CA GLY A 104 4.82 30.89 -1.47
C GLY A 104 3.44 31.14 -0.88
N PHE A 105 3.31 31.12 0.44
CA PHE A 105 2.07 31.45 1.11
C PHE A 105 1.75 32.96 1.01
N SER A 106 2.74 33.80 0.70
CA SER A 106 2.49 35.20 0.27
C SER A 106 1.78 35.26 -1.08
N ASP A 107 2.08 34.38 -2.03
CA ASP A 107 1.38 34.31 -3.32
C ASP A 107 -0.09 33.97 -3.13
N TYR A 108 -0.39 33.12 -2.14
CA TYR A 108 -1.76 32.84 -1.75
C TYR A 108 -2.49 34.10 -1.27
N VAL A 109 -1.86 34.90 -0.41
CA VAL A 109 -2.45 36.16 0.10
C VAL A 109 -2.52 37.23 -0.99
N ILE A 110 -1.48 37.37 -1.82
CA ILE A 110 -1.44 38.29 -2.97
C ILE A 110 -2.59 37.97 -3.92
N ALA A 111 -2.75 36.71 -4.33
CA ALA A 111 -3.84 36.29 -5.19
C ALA A 111 -5.22 36.53 -4.55
N SER A 112 -5.33 36.29 -3.24
CA SER A 112 -6.55 36.56 -2.47
C SER A 112 -6.92 38.05 -2.48
N PHE A 113 -5.96 38.91 -2.16
CA PHE A 113 -6.16 40.37 -2.11
C PHE A 113 -6.40 40.96 -3.49
N TYR A 114 -5.72 40.45 -4.50
CA TYR A 114 -5.93 40.86 -5.88
C TYR A 114 -7.35 40.56 -6.38
N LEU A 115 -7.90 39.37 -6.04
CA LEU A 115 -9.22 38.95 -6.51
C LEU A 115 -10.38 39.55 -5.70
N PHE A 116 -10.22 39.71 -4.39
CA PHE A 116 -11.31 40.03 -3.46
C PHE A 116 -11.10 41.30 -2.64
N GLY A 117 -9.99 42.01 -2.85
CA GLY A 117 -9.60 43.17 -2.05
C GLY A 117 -8.83 42.80 -0.77
N PRO A 118 -8.23 43.78 -0.07
CA PRO A 118 -7.35 43.56 1.06
C PRO A 118 -8.15 43.37 2.37
N HIS A 119 -8.86 42.25 2.46
CA HIS A 119 -9.68 41.88 3.61
C HIS A 119 -9.33 40.48 4.10
N LEU A 120 -9.49 40.21 5.40
CA LEU A 120 -9.22 38.88 5.97
C LEU A 120 -10.06 37.77 5.32
N ALA A 121 -11.32 38.08 4.97
CA ALA A 121 -12.21 37.14 4.29
C ALA A 121 -11.74 36.73 2.89
N SER A 122 -10.86 37.53 2.25
CA SER A 122 -10.34 37.25 0.90
C SER A 122 -9.61 35.92 0.83
N MET A 123 -8.83 35.58 1.87
CA MET A 123 -8.13 34.29 1.97
C MET A 123 -9.09 33.11 2.08
N TYR A 124 -10.23 33.30 2.75
CA TYR A 124 -11.29 32.31 2.85
C TYR A 124 -11.97 32.09 1.49
N TYR A 125 -12.27 33.15 0.75
CA TYR A 125 -12.82 33.03 -0.60
C TYR A 125 -11.86 32.34 -1.57
N MET A 126 -10.57 32.70 -1.51
CA MET A 126 -9.53 32.05 -2.31
C MET A 126 -9.46 30.54 -2.06
N TRP A 127 -9.64 30.10 -0.82
CA TRP A 127 -9.63 28.67 -0.46
C TRP A 127 -10.69 27.90 -1.26
N PHE A 128 -11.91 28.45 -1.34
CA PHE A 128 -13.01 27.87 -2.10
C PHE A 128 -12.83 28.01 -3.62
N VAL A 129 -12.19 29.07 -4.11
CA VAL A 129 -11.81 29.19 -5.53
C VAL A 129 -10.87 28.06 -5.92
N VAL A 130 -9.80 27.84 -5.15
CA VAL A 130 -8.84 26.76 -5.41
C VAL A 130 -9.52 25.39 -5.33
N LEU A 131 -10.41 25.19 -4.34
CA LEU A 131 -11.22 23.97 -4.24
C LEU A 131 -12.06 23.77 -5.50
N LEU A 132 -12.82 24.79 -5.92
CA LEU A 132 -13.70 24.72 -7.09
C LEU A 132 -12.93 24.47 -8.38
N ILE A 133 -11.74 25.07 -8.56
CA ILE A 133 -10.85 24.80 -9.69
C ILE A 133 -10.44 23.31 -9.68
N SER A 134 -9.92 22.81 -8.55
CA SER A 134 -9.50 21.41 -8.44
C SER A 134 -10.68 20.45 -8.69
N VAL A 135 -11.84 20.74 -8.13
CA VAL A 135 -13.06 19.93 -8.34
C VAL A 135 -13.49 19.93 -9.79
N SER A 136 -13.47 21.08 -10.46
CA SER A 136 -13.86 21.21 -11.86
C SER A 136 -12.93 20.39 -12.75
N LEU A 137 -11.62 20.47 -12.52
CA LEU A 137 -10.61 19.63 -13.19
C LEU A 137 -10.87 18.14 -12.93
N PHE A 138 -11.18 17.75 -11.69
CA PHE A 138 -11.54 16.36 -11.36
C PHE A 138 -12.80 15.90 -12.12
N LEU A 139 -13.82 16.74 -12.21
CA LEU A 139 -15.05 16.42 -12.93
C LEU A 139 -14.81 16.29 -14.45
N ILE A 140 -13.92 17.07 -15.06
CA ILE A 140 -13.54 16.88 -16.47
C ILE A 140 -13.11 15.42 -16.73
N SER A 141 -12.25 14.88 -15.87
CA SER A 141 -11.72 13.51 -15.98
C SER A 141 -12.70 12.42 -15.52
N PHE A 142 -13.59 12.70 -14.55
CA PHE A 142 -14.32 11.66 -13.81
C PHE A 142 -15.85 11.83 -13.70
N HIS A 143 -16.48 12.88 -14.25
CA HIS A 143 -17.94 13.11 -14.11
C HIS A 143 -18.83 11.95 -14.61
N LYS A 144 -18.33 11.12 -15.55
CA LYS A 144 -19.06 9.94 -16.04
C LYS A 144 -18.97 8.73 -15.10
N LYS A 145 -18.13 8.78 -14.07
CA LYS A 145 -17.81 7.65 -13.18
C LYS A 145 -18.48 7.83 -11.82
N VAL A 146 -19.57 7.08 -11.59
CA VAL A 146 -20.33 7.09 -10.33
C VAL A 146 -19.45 6.88 -9.09
N TRP A 147 -18.46 5.99 -9.15
CA TRP A 147 -17.56 5.72 -8.02
C TRP A 147 -16.66 6.91 -7.67
N ALA A 148 -16.21 7.68 -8.67
CA ALA A 148 -15.34 8.83 -8.47
C ALA A 148 -16.14 10.02 -7.91
N LEU A 149 -17.38 10.20 -8.37
CA LEU A 149 -18.30 11.16 -7.77
C LEU A 149 -18.65 10.78 -6.32
N GLY A 150 -18.87 9.49 -6.04
CA GLY A 150 -19.08 9.01 -4.67
C GLY A 150 -17.90 9.29 -3.76
N PHE A 151 -16.67 9.05 -4.24
CA PHE A 151 -15.43 9.39 -3.55
C PHE A 151 -15.33 10.90 -3.24
N LEU A 152 -15.65 11.75 -4.21
CA LEU A 152 -15.53 13.19 -4.03
C LEU A 152 -16.52 13.73 -2.98
N ASN A 153 -17.75 13.22 -2.98
CA ASN A 153 -18.74 13.53 -1.94
C ASN A 153 -18.27 13.07 -0.55
N LEU A 154 -17.69 11.86 -0.47
CA LEU A 154 -17.08 11.31 0.74
C LEU A 154 -16.01 12.23 1.31
N LEU A 155 -15.12 12.73 0.44
CA LEU A 155 -14.05 13.63 0.81
C LEU A 155 -14.60 14.93 1.41
N PHE A 156 -15.54 15.60 0.73
CA PHE A 156 -16.12 16.85 1.24
C PHE A 156 -16.88 16.69 2.54
N LEU A 157 -17.46 15.52 2.74
CA LEU A 157 -18.17 15.23 3.95
C LEU A 157 -17.21 15.03 5.12
N GLY A 158 -16.06 14.40 4.88
CA GLY A 158 -14.95 14.38 5.83
C GLY A 158 -14.41 15.77 6.15
N ILE A 159 -14.25 16.63 5.13
CA ILE A 159 -13.87 18.03 5.32
C ILE A 159 -14.93 18.76 6.16
N TYR A 160 -16.21 18.54 5.88
CA TYR A 160 -17.31 19.18 6.61
C TYR A 160 -17.30 18.80 8.10
N THR A 161 -17.06 17.52 8.39
CA THR A 161 -16.88 17.04 9.75
C THR A 161 -15.67 17.72 10.40
N ALA A 162 -14.51 17.74 9.72
CA ALA A 162 -13.30 18.37 10.22
C ALA A 162 -13.53 19.85 10.57
N ILE A 163 -14.08 20.63 9.64
CA ILE A 163 -14.41 22.05 9.84
C ILE A 163 -15.37 22.25 11.01
N SER A 164 -16.41 21.42 11.09
CA SER A 164 -17.40 21.49 12.16
C SER A 164 -16.81 21.14 13.53
N THR A 165 -15.77 20.31 13.58
CA THR A 165 -15.04 20.00 14.80
C THR A 165 -14.00 21.05 15.17
N LEU A 166 -13.33 21.69 14.21
CA LEU A 166 -12.28 22.68 14.46
C LEU A 166 -12.78 23.96 15.11
N ALA A 167 -14.03 24.36 14.82
CA ALA A 167 -14.62 25.47 15.55
C ALA A 167 -14.74 25.22 17.07
N LEU A 168 -14.68 23.96 17.52
CA LEU A 168 -14.75 23.59 18.93
C LEU A 168 -13.42 23.81 19.67
N SER A 169 -12.26 23.82 18.99
CA SER A 169 -10.94 24.04 19.63
C SER A 169 -10.56 25.52 19.76
N SER A 170 -11.24 26.39 19.02
CA SER A 170 -10.90 27.81 18.90
C SER A 170 -11.76 28.75 19.76
N ALA A 171 -12.43 28.20 20.76
CA ALA A 171 -13.28 28.92 21.69
C ALA A 171 -12.45 29.45 22.85
N ASP A 172 -12.42 30.78 23.03
CA ASP A 172 -11.77 31.47 24.16
C ASP A 172 -12.05 30.78 25.49
N ALA A 173 -11.06 30.02 25.96
CA ALA A 173 -11.09 29.33 27.24
C ALA A 173 -10.68 30.31 28.33
N ILE A 174 -11.67 31.08 28.81
CA ILE A 174 -11.54 31.88 30.02
C ILE A 174 -11.09 30.95 31.15
N GLY A 175 -9.81 31.01 31.51
CA GLY A 175 -9.19 30.25 32.60
C GLY A 175 -8.26 29.09 32.23
N ALA A 176 -7.95 28.85 30.95
CA ALA A 176 -6.94 27.86 30.57
C ALA A 176 -5.51 28.41 30.72
N PRO A 177 -4.50 27.59 31.12
CA PRO A 177 -3.12 28.03 31.26
C PRO A 177 -2.58 28.61 29.93
N PRO A 178 -1.61 29.56 29.99
CA PRO A 178 -1.17 30.35 28.83
C PRO A 178 -0.78 29.55 27.57
N MET A 179 -0.36 28.29 27.72
CA MET A 179 -0.05 27.39 26.60
C MET A 179 -1.24 27.06 25.69
N LEU A 180 -2.49 27.18 26.17
CA LEU A 180 -3.70 26.90 25.40
C LEU A 180 -4.30 28.15 24.70
N ASN A 181 -3.81 29.36 24.99
CA ASN A 181 -4.28 30.61 24.35
C ASN A 181 -3.86 30.74 22.87
N THR A 182 -2.95 29.89 22.40
CA THR A 182 -2.51 29.79 21.00
C THR A 182 -3.55 29.18 20.06
N LEU A 183 -4.62 28.58 20.58
CA LEU A 183 -5.66 27.89 19.80
C LEU A 183 -6.83 28.78 19.34
N SER A 184 -6.88 30.05 19.76
CA SER A 184 -8.01 30.96 19.57
C SER A 184 -8.35 31.33 18.10
N SER A 185 -7.51 30.98 17.12
CA SER A 185 -7.62 31.53 15.75
C SER A 185 -7.43 30.52 14.60
N VAL A 186 -8.04 29.33 14.68
CA VAL A 186 -7.97 28.37 13.56
C VAL A 186 -8.83 28.84 12.36
N ALA A 187 -8.17 29.23 11.27
CA ALA A 187 -8.79 29.61 9.99
C ALA A 187 -8.71 28.47 8.96
N LEU A 188 -9.65 28.40 8.00
CA LEU A 188 -9.59 27.38 6.93
C LEU A 188 -8.40 27.53 5.98
N TYR A 189 -7.88 28.74 5.87
CA TYR A 189 -6.73 29.07 5.05
C TYR A 189 -5.42 29.01 5.85
N GLU A 190 -5.44 28.38 7.03
CA GLU A 190 -4.22 28.06 7.77
C GLU A 190 -3.41 26.99 7.01
N THR A 191 -2.09 27.03 7.18
CA THR A 191 -1.14 26.23 6.40
C THR A 191 -1.45 24.73 6.40
N ARG A 192 -1.99 24.17 7.49
CA ARG A 192 -2.29 22.74 7.61
C ARG A 192 -3.59 22.34 6.91
N PHE A 193 -4.49 23.29 6.66
CA PHE A 193 -5.72 23.06 5.87
C PHE A 193 -5.50 23.19 4.36
N LEU A 194 -4.35 23.70 3.93
CA LEU A 194 -3.93 23.62 2.54
C LEU A 194 -3.62 22.17 2.13
N ASP A 195 -3.13 21.34 3.05
CA ASP A 195 -2.94 19.89 2.82
C ASP A 195 -4.28 19.23 2.44
N VAL A 196 -5.35 19.55 3.19
CA VAL A 196 -6.71 19.05 2.94
C VAL A 196 -7.22 19.46 1.55
N LEU A 197 -6.89 20.67 1.12
CA LEU A 197 -7.27 21.22 -0.17
C LEU A 197 -6.58 20.49 -1.34
N ALA A 198 -5.35 20.01 -1.13
CA ALA A 198 -4.58 19.27 -2.13
C ALA A 198 -5.04 17.82 -2.34
N LEU A 199 -5.81 17.26 -1.40
CA LEU A 199 -6.31 15.88 -1.50
C LEU A 199 -7.05 15.62 -2.83
N VAL A 200 -7.88 16.56 -3.29
CA VAL A 200 -8.60 16.41 -4.58
C VAL A 200 -7.60 16.22 -5.73
N SER A 201 -6.53 17.02 -5.76
CA SER A 201 -5.47 16.96 -6.77
C SER A 201 -4.69 15.66 -6.71
N ILE A 202 -4.31 15.21 -5.51
CA ILE A 202 -3.58 13.96 -5.28
C ILE A 202 -4.39 12.74 -5.71
N PHE A 203 -5.64 12.65 -5.27
CA PHE A 203 -6.51 11.54 -5.67
C PHE A 203 -6.84 11.57 -7.16
N HIS A 204 -6.93 12.74 -7.79
CA HIS A 204 -7.03 12.84 -9.24
C HIS A 204 -5.83 12.15 -9.91
N MET A 205 -4.61 12.51 -9.53
CA MET A 205 -3.38 11.94 -10.09
C MET A 205 -3.30 10.43 -9.87
N ILE A 206 -3.62 9.93 -8.67
CA ILE A 206 -3.68 8.50 -8.36
C ILE A 206 -4.71 7.76 -9.24
N PHE A 207 -5.89 8.36 -9.42
CA PHE A 207 -6.95 7.75 -10.23
C PHE A 207 -6.59 7.75 -11.73
N LEU A 208 -5.88 8.77 -12.22
CA LEU A 208 -5.35 8.78 -13.59
C LEU A 208 -4.22 7.76 -13.77
N ALA A 209 -3.26 7.70 -12.85
CA ALA A 209 -2.18 6.72 -12.86
C ALA A 209 -2.72 5.27 -12.89
N SER A 210 -3.85 5.03 -12.24
CA SER A 210 -4.52 3.73 -12.21
C SER A 210 -5.18 3.30 -13.55
N ARG A 211 -5.32 4.20 -14.54
CA ARG A 211 -5.97 3.90 -15.84
C ARG A 211 -4.93 3.36 -16.85
N ILE A 212 -4.74 2.04 -16.87
CA ILE A 212 -3.70 1.35 -17.67
C ILE A 212 -3.92 1.41 -19.21
N LYS A 213 -5.13 1.66 -19.73
CA LYS A 213 -5.41 1.49 -21.19
C LYS A 213 -6.05 2.67 -21.93
N LEU A 214 -6.38 3.77 -21.28
CA LEU A 214 -7.08 4.91 -21.91
C LEU A 214 -6.72 6.23 -21.20
N PHE A 215 -5.47 6.67 -21.31
CA PHE A 215 -5.16 8.07 -21.03
C PHE A 215 -5.61 8.90 -22.22
N ARG A 216 -6.65 9.71 -22.07
CA ARG A 216 -7.17 10.53 -23.18
C ARG A 216 -6.43 11.84 -23.21
N LEU A 217 -5.36 11.93 -23.99
CA LEU A 217 -4.46 13.10 -24.00
C LEU A 217 -5.21 14.45 -24.08
N ARG A 218 -6.24 14.55 -24.94
CA ARG A 218 -7.06 15.78 -25.10
C ARG A 218 -7.92 16.15 -23.88
N GLN A 219 -8.38 15.19 -23.08
CA GLN A 219 -9.26 15.44 -21.92
C GLN A 219 -8.51 15.36 -20.60
N ASP A 220 -7.78 14.26 -20.40
CA ASP A 220 -7.06 13.98 -19.15
C ASP A 220 -5.74 14.77 -19.08
N GLY A 221 -5.14 15.17 -20.20
CA GLY A 221 -3.86 15.90 -20.22
C GLY A 221 -3.96 17.30 -19.63
N GLY A 222 -4.90 18.11 -20.13
CA GLY A 222 -5.14 19.46 -19.60
C GLY A 222 -5.62 19.43 -18.14
N ALA A 223 -6.49 18.47 -17.80
CA ALA A 223 -6.95 18.28 -16.42
C ALA A 223 -5.80 17.87 -15.47
N LEU A 224 -4.88 17.01 -15.93
CA LEU A 224 -3.69 16.63 -15.17
C LEU A 224 -2.76 17.82 -14.95
N LEU A 225 -2.43 18.57 -15.99
CA LEU A 225 -1.57 19.76 -15.88
C LEU A 225 -2.17 20.81 -14.94
N GLY A 226 -3.48 21.06 -15.05
CA GLY A 226 -4.17 21.97 -14.13
C GLY A 226 -4.10 21.50 -12.67
N GLN A 227 -4.25 20.19 -12.43
CA GLN A 227 -4.16 19.63 -11.07
C GLN A 227 -2.76 19.66 -10.50
N ILE A 228 -1.74 19.43 -11.34
CA ILE A 228 -0.35 19.60 -10.95
C ILE A 228 -0.08 21.07 -10.65
N GLY A 229 -0.61 22.01 -11.44
CA GLY A 229 -0.52 23.45 -11.15
C GLY A 229 -1.13 23.82 -9.80
N VAL A 230 -2.35 23.34 -9.51
CA VAL A 230 -2.98 23.52 -8.19
C VAL A 230 -2.12 22.92 -7.08
N PHE A 231 -1.63 21.70 -7.27
CA PHE A 231 -0.80 21.03 -6.27
C PHE A 231 0.53 21.77 -6.04
N ILE A 232 1.22 22.20 -7.08
CA ILE A 232 2.48 22.96 -6.98
C ILE A 232 2.26 24.30 -6.30
N PHE A 233 1.16 25.00 -6.61
CA PHE A 233 0.78 26.23 -5.91
C PHE A 233 0.57 25.99 -4.42
N LEU A 234 -0.15 24.92 -4.04
CA LEU A 234 -0.34 24.57 -2.63
C LEU A 234 0.94 24.07 -1.96
N TYR A 235 1.78 23.30 -2.66
CA TYR A 235 3.09 22.85 -2.19
C TYR A 235 4.08 24.01 -1.98
N HIS A 236 4.01 25.02 -2.83
CA HIS A 236 4.76 26.26 -2.69
C HIS A 236 4.30 27.08 -1.49
N ALA A 237 2.98 27.15 -1.28
CA ALA A 237 2.36 27.74 -0.12
C ALA A 237 2.53 26.90 1.15
N ARG A 238 2.91 25.62 1.03
CA ARG A 238 3.14 24.70 2.13
C ARG A 238 3.96 23.46 1.72
N SER A 239 5.21 23.43 2.15
CA SER A 239 6.18 22.38 1.85
C SER A 239 5.85 21.02 2.48
N SER A 240 5.03 20.97 3.54
CA SER A 240 4.58 19.70 4.16
C SER A 240 3.78 18.82 3.20
N LEU A 241 3.19 19.38 2.15
CA LEU A 241 2.54 18.62 1.07
C LEU A 241 3.51 17.68 0.32
N GLY A 242 4.82 17.83 0.51
CA GLY A 242 5.83 16.95 -0.08
C GLY A 242 5.63 15.46 0.24
N TRP A 243 5.01 15.15 1.39
CA TRP A 243 4.67 13.76 1.75
C TRP A 243 3.56 13.18 0.86
N GLU A 244 2.56 13.98 0.49
CA GLU A 244 1.49 13.55 -0.41
C GLU A 244 2.03 13.30 -1.82
N LEU A 245 2.97 14.14 -2.26
CA LEU A 245 3.72 13.96 -3.50
C LEU A 245 4.49 12.63 -3.49
N MET A 246 5.20 12.32 -2.40
CA MET A 246 5.91 11.05 -2.21
C MET A 246 4.95 9.85 -2.29
N ALA A 247 3.75 9.96 -1.72
CA ALA A 247 2.73 8.92 -1.80
C ALA A 247 2.28 8.66 -3.25
N VAL A 248 2.13 9.70 -4.07
CA VAL A 248 1.84 9.55 -5.51
C VAL A 248 2.99 8.85 -6.23
N PHE A 249 4.25 9.24 -5.97
CA PHE A 249 5.43 8.60 -6.56
C PHE A 249 5.50 7.11 -6.20
N LEU A 250 5.40 6.77 -4.91
CA LEU A 250 5.38 5.40 -4.41
C LEU A 250 4.26 4.58 -5.07
N TYR A 251 3.04 5.13 -5.13
CA TYR A 251 1.93 4.45 -5.77
C TYR A 251 2.18 4.19 -7.27
N CYS A 252 2.72 5.18 -7.99
CA CYS A 252 3.04 5.05 -9.40
C CYS A 252 4.18 4.04 -9.63
N ILE A 253 5.22 4.04 -8.80
CA ILE A 253 6.31 3.06 -8.83
C ILE A 253 5.77 1.65 -8.60
N LEU A 254 4.90 1.44 -7.60
CA LEU A 254 4.29 0.14 -7.33
C LEU A 254 3.45 -0.35 -8.53
N LEU A 255 2.73 0.55 -9.20
CA LEU A 255 2.00 0.21 -10.42
C LEU A 255 2.95 -0.13 -11.59
N LEU A 256 4.06 0.58 -11.74
CA LEU A 256 5.07 0.28 -12.74
C LEU A 256 5.73 -1.06 -12.49
N CYS A 257 6.19 -1.34 -11.26
CA CYS A 257 6.76 -2.63 -10.86
C CYS A 257 5.77 -3.78 -11.12
N LYS A 258 4.49 -3.59 -10.80
CA LYS A 258 3.43 -4.56 -11.10
C LYS A 258 3.24 -4.79 -12.59
N ASN A 259 3.35 -3.74 -13.41
CA ASN A 259 3.22 -3.85 -14.86
C ASN A 259 4.45 -4.53 -15.47
N LEU A 260 5.66 -4.13 -15.07
CA LEU A 260 6.93 -4.75 -15.49
C LEU A 260 6.99 -6.24 -15.11
N TYR A 261 6.52 -6.60 -13.91
CA TYR A 261 6.43 -8.00 -13.47
C TYR A 261 5.52 -8.85 -14.38
N LYS A 262 4.41 -8.28 -14.87
CA LYS A 262 3.53 -8.98 -15.84
C LYS A 262 4.15 -9.09 -17.24
N CYS A 263 5.05 -8.20 -17.57
CA CYS A 263 5.68 -8.07 -18.89
C CYS A 263 6.81 -9.08 -19.14
N ASN A 264 7.44 -9.60 -18.08
CA ASN A 264 8.56 -10.56 -18.18
C ASN A 264 8.19 -11.93 -18.79
N HIS A 265 6.95 -12.11 -19.24
CA HIS A 265 6.47 -13.26 -20.01
C HIS A 265 6.50 -13.06 -21.55
N HIS A 266 6.82 -11.87 -22.08
CA HIS A 266 6.93 -11.62 -23.52
C HIS A 266 8.25 -10.92 -23.88
N LYS A 267 8.89 -11.36 -24.98
CA LYS A 267 10.21 -10.87 -25.45
C LYS A 267 10.25 -9.34 -25.49
N PHE A 268 11.21 -8.77 -24.75
CA PHE A 268 11.47 -7.34 -24.64
C PHE A 268 11.94 -6.79 -26.00
N THR A 269 11.15 -5.94 -26.66
CA THR A 269 11.50 -5.34 -27.97
C THR A 269 11.37 -3.81 -27.91
N LYS A 270 12.12 -3.04 -28.72
CA LYS A 270 12.08 -1.55 -28.71
C LYS A 270 10.67 -0.95 -28.93
N LYS A 271 9.79 -1.64 -29.68
CA LYS A 271 8.39 -1.24 -29.90
C LYS A 271 7.54 -1.31 -28.61
N PHE A 272 7.99 -2.08 -27.61
CA PHE A 272 7.34 -2.34 -26.32
C PHE A 272 7.49 -1.21 -25.28
N VAL A 273 8.62 -0.49 -25.31
CA VAL A 273 8.92 0.59 -24.36
C VAL A 273 8.01 1.79 -24.63
N PHE A 274 7.87 2.19 -25.91
CA PHE A 274 7.01 3.30 -26.32
C PHE A 274 5.52 2.93 -26.31
N SER A 275 5.14 1.67 -26.55
CA SER A 275 3.74 1.23 -26.49
C SER A 275 3.19 1.06 -25.06
N ASN A 276 4.04 1.17 -24.02
CA ASN A 276 3.70 1.02 -22.60
C ASN A 276 3.94 2.31 -21.79
N LEU A 277 3.93 3.49 -22.44
CA LEU A 277 3.67 4.76 -21.76
C LEU A 277 2.29 4.69 -21.07
N ASN A 278 2.29 4.16 -19.86
CA ASN A 278 1.12 3.91 -19.04
C ASN A 278 0.79 5.15 -18.21
N GLY A 279 -0.45 5.23 -17.70
CA GLY A 279 -0.88 6.31 -16.80
C GLY A 279 0.14 6.71 -15.72
N PRO A 280 0.81 5.78 -15.01
CA PRO A 280 1.81 6.12 -13.99
C PRO A 280 3.04 6.85 -14.54
N SER A 281 3.54 6.48 -15.73
CA SER A 281 4.71 7.11 -16.35
C SER A 281 4.42 8.56 -16.76
N ILE A 282 3.21 8.83 -17.26
CA ILE A 282 2.77 10.17 -17.64
C ILE A 282 2.66 11.06 -16.39
N VAL A 283 2.05 10.55 -15.32
CA VAL A 283 1.91 11.30 -14.05
C VAL A 283 3.28 11.59 -13.44
N ILE A 284 4.17 10.59 -13.38
CA ILE A 284 5.55 10.78 -12.89
C ILE A 284 6.28 11.82 -13.75
N GLY A 285 6.28 11.66 -15.07
CA GLY A 285 6.99 12.57 -15.98
C GLY A 285 6.49 14.01 -15.87
N ALA A 286 5.17 14.21 -15.82
CA ALA A 286 4.58 15.53 -15.66
C ALA A 286 4.92 16.16 -14.30
N LEU A 287 4.89 15.38 -13.20
CA LEU A 287 5.28 15.85 -11.88
C LEU A 287 6.75 16.23 -11.81
N CYS A 288 7.65 15.38 -12.30
CA CYS A 288 9.09 15.65 -12.34
C CYS A 288 9.39 16.92 -13.13
N LEU A 289 8.81 17.08 -14.33
CA LEU A 289 8.97 18.29 -15.13
C LEU A 289 8.47 19.53 -14.38
N SER A 290 7.31 19.44 -13.73
CA SER A 290 6.72 20.56 -12.99
C SER A 290 7.57 20.96 -11.78
N LEU A 291 8.19 20.00 -11.09
CA LEU A 291 9.12 20.28 -9.99
C LEU A 291 10.42 20.94 -10.47
N VAL A 292 10.93 20.55 -11.65
CA VAL A 292 12.10 21.20 -12.26
C VAL A 292 11.77 22.64 -12.64
N VAL A 293 10.63 22.87 -13.31
CA VAL A 293 10.15 24.21 -13.66
C VAL A 293 9.92 25.05 -12.41
N PHE A 294 9.31 24.48 -11.38
CA PHE A 294 9.11 25.14 -10.10
C PHE A 294 10.43 25.50 -9.41
N ASN A 295 11.43 24.62 -9.48
CA ASN A 295 12.75 24.94 -8.93
C ASN A 295 13.44 26.07 -9.70
N ALA A 296 13.37 26.07 -11.02
CA ALA A 296 13.85 27.18 -11.85
C ALA A 296 13.12 28.49 -11.54
N TYR A 297 11.79 28.43 -11.38
CA TYR A 297 10.97 29.57 -10.96
C TYR A 297 11.48 30.18 -9.65
N LYS A 298 11.73 29.36 -8.62
CA LYS A 298 12.28 29.87 -7.36
C LYS A 298 13.59 30.63 -7.58
N HIS A 299 14.53 30.09 -8.36
CA HIS A 299 15.82 30.75 -8.61
C HIS A 299 15.71 32.09 -9.36
N ILE A 300 14.63 32.29 -10.12
CA ILE A 300 14.37 33.53 -10.86
C ILE A 300 13.59 34.54 -10.00
N ALA A 301 12.58 34.05 -9.28
CA ALA A 301 11.63 34.89 -8.56
C ALA A 301 12.14 35.29 -7.17
N TYR A 302 12.79 34.38 -6.44
CA TYR A 302 13.17 34.64 -5.05
C TYR A 302 14.36 35.60 -4.97
N HIS A 303 14.36 36.46 -3.96
CA HIS A 303 15.53 37.26 -3.62
C HIS A 303 16.77 36.35 -3.42
N PRO A 304 17.96 36.67 -3.98
CA PRO A 304 19.13 35.77 -3.95
C PRO A 304 19.57 35.31 -2.55
N GLN A 305 19.36 36.17 -1.54
CA GLN A 305 19.65 35.87 -0.14
C GLN A 305 18.97 34.57 0.34
N TYR A 306 17.79 34.26 -0.18
CA TYR A 306 17.07 33.03 0.14
C TYR A 306 17.73 31.73 -0.31
N PHE A 307 18.75 31.79 -1.18
CA PHE A 307 19.56 30.64 -1.62
C PHE A 307 20.95 30.62 -0.97
N ALA A 308 21.44 31.78 -0.50
CA ALA A 308 22.65 31.85 0.31
C ALA A 308 22.42 31.25 1.71
N GLU A 309 21.16 31.27 2.18
CA GLU A 309 20.70 30.73 3.46
C GLU A 309 20.45 29.20 3.40
N MET A 310 21.50 28.37 3.36
CA MET A 310 21.36 26.90 3.39
C MET A 310 20.96 26.30 4.76
N GLY A 311 20.77 27.11 5.81
CA GLY A 311 20.83 26.63 7.20
C GLY A 311 19.55 26.55 8.04
N SER A 312 18.38 27.01 7.56
CA SER A 312 17.21 27.20 8.43
C SER A 312 16.28 26.01 8.64
N ARG A 313 16.51 24.89 7.94
CA ARG A 313 15.56 23.77 7.93
C ARG A 313 15.79 22.86 9.11
N THR A 314 14.99 23.05 10.15
CA THR A 314 15.11 22.33 11.42
C THR A 314 14.44 20.95 11.37
N PHE A 315 14.93 20.02 10.54
CA PHE A 315 14.37 18.66 10.48
C PHE A 315 14.66 17.88 11.76
N TRP A 316 15.92 17.80 12.19
CA TRP A 316 16.31 16.98 13.32
C TRP A 316 15.85 17.58 14.66
N HIS A 317 15.74 18.90 14.76
CA HIS A 317 15.08 19.56 15.88
C HIS A 317 13.65 19.06 16.08
N ASN A 318 12.90 18.99 14.98
CA ASN A 318 11.54 18.52 14.98
C ASN A 318 11.48 17.02 15.35
N ALA A 319 12.36 16.20 14.77
CA ALA A 319 12.47 14.79 15.11
C ALA A 319 12.76 14.57 16.61
N LEU A 320 13.63 15.39 17.22
CA LEU A 320 13.98 15.36 18.65
C LEU A 320 12.82 15.73 19.57
N MET A 321 12.13 16.84 19.29
CA MET A 321 10.92 17.22 20.02
C MET A 321 9.90 16.08 20.04
N GLY A 322 9.78 15.35 18.92
CA GLY A 322 8.89 14.19 18.80
C GLY A 322 9.24 13.01 19.71
N LEU A 323 10.47 12.94 20.24
CA LEU A 323 10.91 11.94 21.22
C LEU A 323 10.49 12.31 22.66
N GLY A 324 10.33 13.60 22.95
CA GLY A 324 9.84 14.11 24.25
C GLY A 324 8.42 13.64 24.61
N ALA A 325 7.72 12.99 23.68
CA ALA A 325 6.44 12.33 23.94
C ALA A 325 6.56 11.02 24.76
N SER A 326 7.78 10.47 24.93
CA SER A 326 8.04 9.38 25.89
C SER A 326 8.41 10.00 27.24
N PRO A 327 7.67 9.69 28.33
CA PRO A 327 8.04 10.15 29.67
C PRO A 327 9.44 9.68 30.10
N ALA A 328 9.88 8.52 29.62
CA ALA A 328 11.22 8.00 29.91
C ALA A 328 12.30 8.82 29.20
N LEU A 329 12.12 9.11 27.91
CA LEU A 329 13.08 9.91 27.14
C LEU A 329 13.09 11.39 27.55
N GLU A 330 11.92 11.95 27.88
CA GLU A 330 11.78 13.28 28.43
C GLU A 330 12.61 13.43 29.70
N LYS A 331 12.49 12.48 30.63
CA LYS A 331 13.24 12.51 31.89
C LYS A 331 14.74 12.30 31.68
N SER A 332 15.14 11.36 30.83
CA SER A 332 16.55 10.98 30.64
C SER A 332 17.37 11.95 29.81
N TYR A 333 16.74 12.69 28.88
CA TYR A 333 17.43 13.58 27.95
C TYR A 333 16.94 15.04 28.05
N HIS A 334 16.12 15.35 29.05
CA HIS A 334 15.47 16.65 29.26
C HIS A 334 14.71 17.14 28.03
N LEU A 335 14.27 16.21 27.18
CA LEU A 335 13.52 16.53 25.97
C LEU A 335 12.12 16.90 26.38
N SER A 336 11.60 17.98 25.80
CA SER A 336 10.18 18.24 25.89
C SER A 336 9.68 18.61 24.52
N ILE A 337 8.37 18.56 24.39
CA ILE A 337 7.70 18.94 23.16
C ILE A 337 7.53 20.48 23.14
N SER A 338 8.62 21.20 23.35
CA SER A 338 8.69 22.65 23.31
C SER A 338 9.96 23.01 22.55
N ASP A 339 9.86 23.96 21.63
CA ASP A 339 11.00 24.47 20.87
C ASP A 339 12.11 24.91 21.85
N PHE A 340 11.75 25.58 22.96
CA PHE A 340 12.71 26.06 23.97
C PHE A 340 13.51 24.93 24.59
N ASN A 341 12.81 23.95 25.16
CA ASN A 341 13.42 22.87 25.91
C ASN A 341 14.20 21.94 24.99
N SER A 342 13.70 21.67 23.78
CA SER A 342 14.44 20.89 22.79
C SER A 342 15.67 21.63 22.26
N ALA A 343 15.61 22.95 22.09
CA ALA A 343 16.80 23.76 21.79
C ALA A 343 17.83 23.68 22.92
N GLN A 344 17.38 23.79 24.17
CA GLN A 344 18.23 23.64 25.35
C GLN A 344 18.91 22.25 25.39
N SER A 345 18.18 21.16 25.12
CA SER A 345 18.77 19.81 25.08
C SER A 345 19.88 19.69 24.04
N VAL A 346 19.70 20.29 22.86
CA VAL A 346 20.73 20.28 21.80
C VAL A 346 21.96 21.09 22.22
N VAL A 347 21.78 22.26 22.84
CA VAL A 347 22.89 23.08 23.36
C VAL A 347 23.65 22.35 24.46
N ASN A 348 22.94 21.71 25.40
CA ASN A 348 23.56 20.94 26.48
C ASN A 348 24.36 19.76 25.93
N PHE A 349 23.79 19.02 24.98
CA PHE A 349 24.50 17.94 24.29
C PHE A 349 25.76 18.45 23.56
N ALA A 350 25.69 19.63 22.93
CA ALA A 350 26.85 20.23 22.28
C ALA A 350 27.96 20.58 23.28
N LYS A 351 27.60 21.10 24.47
CA LYS A 351 28.54 21.39 25.57
C LYS A 351 29.20 20.13 26.15
N GLU A 352 28.43 19.06 26.31
CA GLU A 352 28.87 17.85 27.02
C GLU A 352 29.63 16.86 26.13
N SER A 353 29.25 16.73 24.86
CA SER A 353 29.78 15.67 23.99
C SER A 353 31.11 16.01 23.32
N GLY A 354 31.46 17.30 23.17
CA GLY A 354 32.60 17.73 22.36
C GLY A 354 32.50 17.35 20.87
N LEU A 355 31.37 16.78 20.43
CA LEU A 355 31.13 16.33 19.05
C LEU A 355 30.58 17.45 18.15
N CYS A 356 30.44 18.64 18.68
CA CYS A 356 29.79 19.79 18.07
C CYS A 356 30.70 21.02 18.14
N THR A 357 30.47 21.98 17.24
CA THR A 357 31.24 23.24 17.21
C THR A 357 30.95 24.08 18.45
N ASP A 358 31.98 24.75 18.97
CA ASP A 358 31.88 25.63 20.13
C ASP A 358 30.81 26.72 19.98
N ASP A 359 30.52 27.16 18.75
CA ASP A 359 29.56 28.23 18.50
C ASP A 359 28.12 27.87 18.88
N VAL A 360 27.72 26.59 18.76
CA VAL A 360 26.39 26.13 19.25
C VAL A 360 26.41 25.98 20.77
N ALA A 361 27.53 25.52 21.32
CA ALA A 361 27.72 25.37 22.76
C ALA A 361 27.77 26.72 23.50
N LYS A 362 28.16 27.81 22.84
CA LYS A 362 28.22 29.18 23.39
C LYS A 362 26.88 29.93 23.36
N GLN A 363 25.88 29.43 22.65
CA GLN A 363 24.60 30.15 22.50
C GLN A 363 23.65 29.91 23.67
N GLU A 364 22.92 30.97 24.04
CA GLU A 364 21.78 30.86 24.94
C GLU A 364 20.54 30.35 24.17
N PRO A 365 19.79 29.38 24.71
CA PRO A 365 18.60 28.83 24.05
C PRO A 365 17.51 29.85 23.79
N GLN A 366 17.40 30.89 24.63
CA GLN A 366 16.45 31.98 24.38
C GLN A 366 16.88 32.82 23.15
N VAL A 367 18.18 32.98 22.92
CA VAL A 367 18.72 33.64 21.72
C VAL A 367 18.46 32.77 20.49
N LEU A 368 18.63 31.46 20.58
CA LEU A 368 18.23 30.49 19.55
C LEU A 368 16.75 30.65 19.19
N LEU A 369 15.85 30.64 20.18
CA LEU A 369 14.42 30.86 19.93
C LEU A 369 14.09 32.22 19.34
N ASN A 370 14.67 33.29 19.88
CA ASN A 370 14.43 34.64 19.40
C ASN A 370 15.03 34.86 18.00
N SER A 371 15.99 34.01 17.60
CA SER A 371 16.57 33.97 16.26
C SER A 371 15.80 33.05 15.29
N LEU A 372 14.77 32.31 15.75
CA LEU A 372 13.77 31.67 14.88
C LEU A 372 12.93 32.78 14.22
N GLY A 373 13.56 33.55 13.34
CA GLY A 373 13.03 34.84 12.90
C GLY A 373 14.09 35.85 12.47
N ASN A 374 15.36 35.68 12.86
CA ASN A 374 16.37 36.73 12.68
C ASN A 374 17.75 36.12 12.34
N TRP A 375 18.01 35.98 11.04
CA TRP A 375 19.12 35.20 10.46
C TRP A 375 20.48 35.91 10.42
N GLY A 376 20.90 36.48 11.54
CA GLY A 376 22.23 37.08 11.69
C GLY A 376 22.97 36.70 12.98
N ILE A 377 22.30 35.96 13.88
CA ILE A 377 22.79 35.76 15.26
C ILE A 377 23.20 34.30 15.51
N VAL A 378 22.67 33.33 14.75
CA VAL A 378 22.79 31.89 15.03
C VAL A 378 23.13 31.07 13.79
N ASP A 379 24.16 30.22 13.91
CA ASP A 379 24.52 29.21 12.92
C ASP A 379 23.64 27.95 13.03
N TRP A 380 22.51 27.99 12.34
CA TRP A 380 21.53 26.92 12.33
C TRP A 380 21.99 25.65 11.58
N VAL A 381 22.99 25.74 10.69
CA VAL A 381 23.57 24.56 10.00
C VAL A 381 24.23 23.66 11.02
N ASN A 382 25.09 24.25 11.85
CA ASN A 382 25.79 23.54 12.91
C ASN A 382 24.83 23.06 14.00
N TYR A 383 23.80 23.85 14.32
CA TYR A 383 22.73 23.43 15.23
C TYR A 383 22.02 22.15 14.75
N GLU A 384 21.58 22.09 13.49
CA GLU A 384 20.89 20.91 12.92
C GLU A 384 21.78 19.67 12.90
N HIS A 385 23.09 19.84 12.66
CA HIS A 385 24.06 18.75 12.76
C HIS A 385 24.15 18.20 14.19
N CYS A 386 24.13 19.07 15.19
CA CYS A 386 24.09 18.68 16.61
C CYS A 386 22.77 17.98 16.98
N ALA A 387 21.64 18.52 16.53
CA ALA A 387 20.33 17.91 16.71
C ALA A 387 20.28 16.50 16.11
N LYS A 388 20.82 16.32 14.90
CA LYS A 388 20.95 15.01 14.24
C LYS A 388 21.75 14.01 15.07
N LYS A 389 22.92 14.43 15.57
CA LYS A 389 23.78 13.57 16.39
C LYS A 389 23.10 13.16 17.69
N LEU A 390 22.47 14.10 18.39
CA LEU A 390 21.69 13.82 19.59
C LEU A 390 20.56 12.83 19.29
N PHE A 391 19.81 13.05 18.21
CA PHE A 391 18.70 12.16 17.82
C PHE A 391 19.17 10.72 17.64
N PHE A 392 20.21 10.51 16.82
CA PHE A 392 20.71 9.15 16.58
C PHE A 392 21.33 8.53 17.82
N ASN A 393 21.97 9.32 18.69
CA ASN A 393 22.48 8.84 19.98
C ASN A 393 21.34 8.34 20.89
N ILE A 394 20.23 9.07 20.97
CA ILE A 394 19.04 8.63 21.74
C ILE A 394 18.45 7.36 21.12
N VAL A 395 18.29 7.33 19.80
CA VAL A 395 17.67 6.18 19.11
C VAL A 395 18.52 4.92 19.24
N SER A 396 19.85 5.02 19.11
CA SER A 396 20.74 3.86 19.23
C SER A 396 20.78 3.31 20.64
N ASN A 397 20.72 4.18 21.65
CA ASN A 397 20.86 3.77 23.05
C ASN A 397 19.54 3.28 23.67
N ASN A 398 18.39 3.60 23.05
CA ASN A 398 17.07 3.28 23.61
C ASN A 398 16.11 2.61 22.59
N PRO A 399 16.52 1.55 21.87
CA PRO A 399 15.74 1.00 20.74
C PRO A 399 14.36 0.47 21.17
N VAL A 400 14.27 -0.13 22.36
CA VAL A 400 13.00 -0.65 22.91
C VAL A 400 12.03 0.50 23.21
N GLU A 401 12.51 1.57 23.84
CA GLU A 401 11.70 2.74 24.18
C GLU A 401 11.22 3.47 22.92
N ILE A 402 12.05 3.55 21.88
CA ILE A 402 11.65 4.09 20.58
C ILE A 402 10.52 3.25 19.96
N ILE A 403 10.65 1.91 19.95
CA ILE A 403 9.59 1.03 19.44
C ILE A 403 8.31 1.22 20.26
N TYR A 404 8.41 1.24 21.59
CA TYR A 404 7.27 1.44 22.49
C TYR A 404 6.58 2.79 22.26
N LEU A 405 7.36 3.87 22.15
CA LEU A 405 6.87 5.22 21.88
C LEU A 405 6.03 5.27 20.59
N TYR A 406 6.54 4.72 19.50
CA TYR A 406 5.88 4.79 18.20
C TYR A 406 4.74 3.79 18.02
N THR A 407 4.79 2.63 18.69
CA THR A 407 3.76 1.58 18.55
C THR A 407 2.66 1.63 19.60
N ILE A 408 2.93 2.20 20.78
CA ILE A 408 2.02 2.14 21.94
C ILE A 408 1.73 3.54 22.49
N THR A 409 2.75 4.30 22.92
CA THR A 409 2.56 5.58 23.64
C THR A 409 1.84 6.62 22.79
N LYS A 410 2.32 6.88 21.57
CA LYS A 410 1.71 7.88 20.66
C LYS A 410 0.26 7.51 20.28
N PRO A 411 -0.05 6.26 19.91
CA PRO A 411 -1.44 5.83 19.71
C PRO A 411 -2.33 5.94 20.96
N LEU A 412 -1.84 5.56 22.14
CA LEU A 412 -2.61 5.64 23.40
C LEU A 412 -2.89 7.07 23.82
N ALA A 413 -1.92 7.98 23.70
CA ALA A 413 -2.11 9.40 23.96
C ALA A 413 -3.23 9.97 23.08
N SER A 414 -3.23 9.62 21.79
CA SER A 414 -4.28 10.00 20.83
C SER A 414 -5.67 9.44 21.23
N LEU A 415 -5.73 8.19 21.69
CA LEU A 415 -6.96 7.55 22.14
C LEU A 415 -7.51 8.14 23.44
N ASN A 416 -6.65 8.56 24.37
CA ASN A 416 -7.06 9.16 25.63
C ASN A 416 -7.68 10.55 25.43
N ILE A 417 -7.15 11.35 24.50
CA ILE A 417 -7.75 12.63 24.09
C ILE A 417 -9.16 12.41 23.51
N LEU A 418 -9.33 11.39 22.66
CA LEU A 418 -10.65 11.01 22.13
C LEU A 418 -11.61 10.61 23.26
N LYS A 419 -11.14 9.83 24.25
CA LYS A 419 -11.97 9.47 25.41
C LYS A 419 -12.39 10.69 26.23
N MET A 420 -11.48 11.64 26.50
CA MET A 420 -11.81 12.89 27.20
C MET A 420 -12.85 13.72 26.45
N ALA A 421 -12.80 13.74 25.11
CA ALA A 421 -13.83 14.38 24.29
C ALA A 421 -15.20 13.66 24.39
N MET A 422 -15.22 12.36 24.70
CA MET A 422 -16.44 11.51 24.71
C MET A 422 -17.08 11.32 26.10
N THR A 423 -16.36 11.48 27.20
CA THR A 423 -16.88 11.18 28.56
C THR A 423 -17.52 12.41 29.23
N PRO A 424 -18.75 12.31 29.79
CA PRO A 424 -19.36 13.36 30.62
C PRO A 424 -18.38 13.83 31.69
N SER A 425 -18.24 15.15 31.85
CA SER A 425 -17.24 15.76 32.72
C SER A 425 -17.97 16.44 33.86
N THR A 426 -17.53 16.21 35.09
CA THR A 426 -18.03 16.95 36.26
C THR A 426 -17.42 18.35 36.36
N ASP A 427 -16.38 18.65 35.55
CA ASP A 427 -15.77 19.96 35.46
C ASP A 427 -16.75 20.97 34.82
N PRO A 428 -17.20 22.00 35.56
CA PRO A 428 -18.17 22.97 35.09
C PRO A 428 -17.69 23.82 33.91
N VAL A 429 -16.37 23.98 33.71
CA VAL A 429 -15.80 24.68 32.56
C VAL A 429 -16.00 23.83 31.30
N LEU A 430 -15.64 22.55 31.37
CA LEU A 430 -15.82 21.59 30.27
C LEU A 430 -17.30 21.38 29.93
N GLU A 431 -18.18 21.32 30.92
CA GLU A 431 -19.63 21.14 30.74
C GLU A 431 -20.30 22.40 30.13
N LYS A 432 -19.83 23.60 30.49
CA LYS A 432 -20.26 24.90 29.93
C LYS A 432 -19.78 25.10 28.49
N ILE A 433 -18.58 24.64 28.16
CA ILE A 433 -18.07 24.57 26.78
C ILE A 433 -18.94 23.60 25.97
N ARG A 434 -19.30 22.43 26.52
CA ARG A 434 -20.18 21.45 25.84
C ARG A 434 -21.57 21.97 25.52
N SER A 435 -22.22 22.68 26.45
CA SER A 435 -23.59 23.16 26.25
C SER A 435 -23.66 24.34 25.28
N ARG A 436 -22.71 25.29 25.35
CA ARG A 436 -22.68 26.49 24.51
C ARG A 436 -22.42 26.21 23.03
N TYR A 437 -21.64 25.16 22.71
CA TYR A 437 -21.29 24.79 21.33
C TYR A 437 -22.13 23.64 20.76
N GLY A 438 -23.20 23.22 21.44
CA GLY A 438 -24.07 22.14 20.96
C GLY A 438 -23.35 20.78 20.85
N MET A 439 -22.27 20.59 21.62
CA MET A 439 -21.48 19.34 21.63
C MET A 439 -22.25 18.15 22.19
N LYS A 440 -23.47 18.34 22.69
CA LYS A 440 -24.30 17.23 23.17
C LYS A 440 -24.46 16.14 22.10
N TRP A 441 -24.59 16.44 20.80
CA TRP A 441 -24.87 15.40 19.77
C TRP A 441 -24.45 15.70 18.31
N ALA A 442 -23.75 16.81 18.01
CA ALA A 442 -23.53 17.27 16.63
C ALA A 442 -22.53 16.45 15.77
N PRO A 443 -21.30 16.10 16.22
CA PRO A 443 -20.33 15.42 15.36
C PRO A 443 -20.79 14.00 14.97
N PHE A 444 -21.50 13.30 15.87
CA PHE A 444 -21.98 11.94 15.62
C PHE A 444 -23.19 11.87 14.67
N ASN A 445 -24.12 12.83 14.74
CA ASN A 445 -25.25 12.86 13.79
C ASN A 445 -24.79 13.16 12.36
N VAL A 446 -23.76 13.99 12.19
CA VAL A 446 -23.14 14.27 10.89
C VAL A 446 -22.40 13.03 10.38
N ILE A 447 -21.55 12.39 11.18
CA ILE A 447 -20.82 11.18 10.79
C ILE A 447 -21.80 10.05 10.42
N ASN A 448 -22.89 9.87 11.16
CA ASN A 448 -23.90 8.85 10.88
C ASN A 448 -24.72 9.13 9.62
N MET A 449 -25.17 10.37 9.41
CA MET A 449 -25.87 10.77 8.16
C MET A 449 -24.96 10.64 6.95
N SER A 450 -23.69 10.94 7.13
CA SER A 450 -22.66 10.77 6.11
C SER A 450 -22.50 9.31 5.73
N PHE A 451 -22.32 8.45 6.72
CA PHE A 451 -22.25 7.00 6.58
C PHE A 451 -23.50 6.42 5.90
N LEU A 452 -24.69 6.93 6.25
CA LEU A 452 -25.96 6.52 5.66
C LEU A 452 -26.05 6.91 4.18
N VAL A 453 -25.70 8.15 3.81
CA VAL A 453 -25.68 8.64 2.42
C VAL A 453 -24.66 7.86 1.57
N ILE A 454 -23.54 7.44 2.18
CA ILE A 454 -22.51 6.58 1.57
C ILE A 454 -23.06 5.19 1.26
N ILE A 455 -23.68 4.53 2.23
CA ILE A 455 -24.30 3.21 2.04
C ILE A 455 -25.41 3.27 0.98
N LEU A 456 -26.22 4.34 1.01
CA LEU A 456 -27.32 4.55 0.08
C LEU A 456 -26.85 4.87 -1.35
N GLY A 457 -25.78 5.66 -1.51
CA GLY A 457 -25.20 6.04 -2.81
C GLY A 457 -24.32 4.95 -3.45
N LEU A 458 -23.67 4.12 -2.63
CA LEU A 458 -22.83 3.00 -3.06
C LEU A 458 -23.60 1.70 -3.32
N SER A 459 -24.93 1.75 -3.30
CA SER A 459 -25.79 0.59 -3.57
C SER A 459 -25.68 0.10 -5.02
N PHE A 460 -24.68 -0.76 -5.25
CA PHE A 460 -24.48 -1.75 -6.31
C PHE A 460 -24.44 -1.30 -7.79
N THR A 461 -23.24 -1.42 -8.39
CA THR A 461 -23.05 -1.98 -9.75
C THR A 461 -21.89 -3.00 -9.74
N SER A 462 -22.26 -4.29 -9.63
CA SER A 462 -21.46 -5.53 -9.60
C SER A 462 -20.44 -5.76 -8.45
N LEU A 463 -20.52 -6.96 -7.85
CA LEU A 463 -19.85 -7.35 -6.59
C LEU A 463 -18.31 -7.29 -6.61
N ARG A 464 -17.65 -7.33 -7.78
CA ARG A 464 -16.17 -7.31 -7.90
C ARG A 464 -15.58 -5.90 -7.82
N ARG A 465 -16.34 -4.87 -8.23
CA ARG A 465 -15.93 -3.45 -8.16
C ARG A 465 -16.34 -2.81 -6.83
N MET A 466 -17.47 -3.22 -6.28
CA MET A 466 -17.94 -2.86 -4.92
C MET A 466 -16.92 -3.19 -3.83
N ARG A 467 -16.21 -4.33 -3.94
CA ARG A 467 -15.25 -4.77 -2.92
C ARG A 467 -13.94 -3.97 -2.90
N LYS A 468 -13.53 -3.43 -4.06
CA LYS A 468 -12.37 -2.51 -4.19
C LYS A 468 -12.75 -1.09 -3.73
N LEU A 469 -14.03 -0.75 -3.88
CA LEU A 469 -14.61 0.49 -3.37
C LEU A 469 -14.72 0.46 -1.83
N CYS A 470 -15.12 -0.67 -1.23
CA CYS A 470 -15.10 -0.83 0.23
C CYS A 470 -13.69 -0.65 0.82
N MET A 471 -12.63 -1.22 0.22
CA MET A 471 -11.25 -0.98 0.71
C MET A 471 -10.80 0.47 0.56
N ASN A 472 -11.23 1.16 -0.51
CA ASN A 472 -10.91 2.57 -0.71
C ASN A 472 -11.70 3.46 0.26
N VAL A 473 -12.97 3.14 0.55
CA VAL A 473 -13.80 3.85 1.53
C VAL A 473 -13.31 3.62 2.96
N THR A 474 -12.83 2.42 3.31
CA THR A 474 -12.19 2.16 4.61
C THR A 474 -10.84 2.88 4.75
N SER A 475 -10.07 3.07 3.67
CA SER A 475 -8.84 3.89 3.67
C SER A 475 -9.14 5.40 3.82
N ILE A 476 -10.26 5.86 3.24
CA ILE A 476 -10.74 7.24 3.37
C ILE A 476 -11.26 7.51 4.78
N LEU A 477 -11.93 6.54 5.42
CA LEU A 477 -12.38 6.62 6.81
C LEU A 477 -11.22 6.55 7.82
N LEU A 478 -10.07 5.97 7.45
CA LEU A 478 -8.82 5.96 8.23
C LEU A 478 -8.04 7.29 8.11
N ILE A 479 -8.04 7.90 6.93
CA ILE A 479 -7.51 9.27 6.72
C ILE A 479 -8.45 10.30 7.37
N ALA A 480 -9.77 10.07 7.36
CA ALA A 480 -10.72 10.90 8.10
C ALA A 480 -10.64 10.71 9.63
N SER A 481 -10.16 9.56 10.14
CA SER A 481 -9.89 9.37 11.58
C SER A 481 -8.54 9.94 12.04
N PHE A 482 -7.61 10.20 11.12
CA PHE A 482 -6.33 10.86 11.38
C PHE A 482 -6.50 12.36 11.64
N ILE A 483 -7.47 12.98 10.98
CA ILE A 483 -7.64 14.43 10.97
C ILE A 483 -8.11 14.97 12.34
N PRO A 484 -9.00 14.30 13.10
CA PRO A 484 -9.27 14.68 14.49
C PRO A 484 -8.15 14.36 15.48
N SER A 485 -7.27 13.38 15.20
CA SER A 485 -6.20 12.98 16.13
C SER A 485 -5.01 13.96 16.22
N VAL A 486 -4.89 14.90 15.27
CA VAL A 486 -3.96 16.04 15.37
C VAL A 486 -4.67 17.30 15.93
N ALA A 487 -6.01 17.36 15.87
CA ALA A 487 -6.75 18.62 15.90
C ALA A 487 -7.09 19.22 17.28
N PHE A 488 -6.71 18.62 18.41
CA PHE A 488 -7.08 19.19 19.74
C PHE A 488 -5.94 19.42 20.76
N TYR A 489 -4.66 19.26 20.36
CA TYR A 489 -3.42 19.82 20.97
C TYR A 489 -3.08 19.44 22.46
N PRO A 490 -1.80 19.47 22.95
CA PRO A 490 -1.02 20.72 23.05
C PRO A 490 0.42 20.76 22.49
N ASP A 491 1.17 19.68 22.25
CA ASP A 491 2.60 19.89 21.92
C ASP A 491 3.17 19.10 20.72
N ILE A 492 2.68 17.92 20.34
CA ILE A 492 3.37 17.09 19.33
C ILE A 492 2.95 17.50 17.90
N LEU A 493 3.52 18.59 17.41
CA LEU A 493 3.51 18.89 15.99
C LEU A 493 4.90 19.21 15.51
N THR A 494 5.71 18.17 15.46
CA THR A 494 6.98 18.24 14.76
C THR A 494 7.07 17.29 13.59
N GLU A 495 6.49 16.07 13.63
CA GLU A 495 6.51 15.18 12.45
C GLU A 495 5.25 14.32 12.31
N GLY A 496 4.08 14.96 12.39
CA GLY A 496 2.75 14.32 12.33
C GLY A 496 2.41 13.56 11.03
N GLY A 497 3.33 13.47 10.06
CA GLY A 497 3.19 12.60 8.88
C GLY A 497 3.68 11.16 9.10
N LEU A 498 4.67 10.93 9.96
CA LEU A 498 5.31 9.60 10.09
C LEU A 498 4.57 8.66 11.06
N ILE A 499 3.99 9.21 12.13
CA ILE A 499 3.33 8.50 13.25
C ILE A 499 1.98 7.89 12.87
N THR A 500 1.58 8.15 11.65
CA THR A 500 0.18 8.32 11.31
C THR A 500 0.01 7.65 9.93
N ILE A 501 1.06 7.68 9.10
CA ILE A 501 1.33 6.75 7.99
C ILE A 501 1.80 5.36 8.44
N LEU A 502 2.55 5.20 9.54
CA LEU A 502 2.99 3.87 10.00
C LEU A 502 1.83 2.97 10.47
N PRO A 503 0.84 3.47 11.25
CA PRO A 503 -0.39 2.74 11.52
C PRO A 503 -1.20 2.52 10.25
N VAL A 504 -1.34 3.51 9.35
CA VAL A 504 -2.08 3.32 8.08
C VAL A 504 -1.40 2.26 7.20
N GLY A 505 -0.06 2.22 7.15
CA GLY A 505 0.72 1.19 6.45
C GLY A 505 0.58 -0.19 7.11
N PHE A 506 0.67 -0.25 8.44
CA PHE A 506 0.45 -1.47 9.23
C PHE A 506 -0.99 -1.99 9.11
N TYR A 507 -2.00 -1.12 9.16
CA TYR A 507 -3.41 -1.43 8.96
C TYR A 507 -3.71 -1.74 7.50
N LEU A 508 -3.03 -1.16 6.51
CA LEU A 508 -3.13 -1.58 5.11
C LEU A 508 -2.53 -2.98 4.92
N ILE A 509 -1.42 -3.30 5.57
CA ILE A 509 -0.83 -4.65 5.60
C ILE A 509 -1.75 -5.63 6.33
N LEU A 510 -2.31 -5.24 7.47
CA LEU A 510 -3.26 -6.04 8.26
C LEU A 510 -4.59 -6.23 7.52
N ILE A 511 -5.11 -5.21 6.83
CA ILE A 511 -6.30 -5.30 5.96
C ILE A 511 -5.97 -6.12 4.73
N MET A 512 -4.73 -6.11 4.22
CA MET A 512 -4.30 -6.98 3.13
C MET A 512 -4.23 -8.44 3.61
N ILE A 513 -3.76 -8.69 4.84
CA ILE A 513 -3.73 -10.01 5.50
C ILE A 513 -5.15 -10.49 5.85
N LEU A 514 -6.00 -9.65 6.43
CA LEU A 514 -7.39 -9.95 6.79
C LEU A 514 -8.28 -10.08 5.56
N SER A 515 -8.06 -9.27 4.51
CA SER A 515 -8.69 -9.45 3.20
C SER A 515 -8.21 -10.75 2.55
N PHE A 516 -6.94 -11.11 2.68
CA PHE A 516 -6.40 -12.39 2.22
C PHE A 516 -7.04 -13.57 2.97
N ILE A 517 -7.23 -13.47 4.29
CA ILE A 517 -7.91 -14.45 5.15
C ILE A 517 -9.42 -14.54 4.84
N GLN A 518 -10.15 -13.42 4.67
CA GLN A 518 -11.57 -13.41 4.29
C GLN A 518 -11.81 -13.84 2.85
N GLN A 519 -10.85 -13.61 1.94
CA GLN A 519 -10.92 -14.09 0.56
C GLN A 519 -10.65 -15.61 0.50
N ARG A 520 -10.04 -16.19 1.55
CA ARG A 520 -9.98 -17.64 1.84
C ARG A 520 -11.34 -18.16 2.33
N LEU A 521 -12.03 -17.41 3.20
CA LEU A 521 -13.33 -17.80 3.76
C LEU A 521 -14.50 -17.67 2.76
N LYS A 522 -14.52 -16.62 1.92
CA LYS A 522 -15.64 -16.37 0.97
C LYS A 522 -15.52 -17.17 -0.35
N HIS A 523 -14.37 -17.76 -0.66
CA HIS A 523 -14.27 -18.72 -1.78
C HIS A 523 -14.86 -20.09 -1.44
N ARG A 524 -15.21 -20.38 -0.17
CA ARG A 524 -16.10 -21.50 0.17
C ARG A 524 -17.52 -21.34 -0.40
N SER A 525 -17.94 -20.13 -0.81
CA SER A 525 -19.26 -19.84 -1.37
C SER A 525 -19.31 -19.84 -2.92
N ILE A 526 -18.16 -19.95 -3.60
CA ILE A 526 -18.07 -20.18 -5.07
C ILE A 526 -17.92 -21.70 -5.32
N ARG A 527 -18.64 -22.51 -4.53
CA ARG A 527 -18.63 -23.99 -4.61
C ARG A 527 -19.77 -24.53 -5.48
N ASN A 528 -20.65 -23.68 -6.00
CA ASN A 528 -21.85 -24.10 -6.72
C ASN A 528 -21.69 -24.14 -8.25
N ILE A 529 -20.46 -24.26 -8.79
CA ILE A 529 -20.23 -24.38 -10.25
C ILE A 529 -19.66 -25.76 -10.66
N THR A 530 -19.24 -26.60 -9.72
CA THR A 530 -18.97 -28.02 -10.02
C THR A 530 -20.23 -28.82 -9.68
N ASN A 531 -21.22 -28.78 -10.56
CA ASN A 531 -22.20 -29.85 -10.61
C ASN A 531 -21.43 -31.17 -10.77
N GLN A 532 -21.82 -32.17 -9.97
CA GLN A 532 -21.16 -33.46 -9.76
C GLN A 532 -21.36 -34.58 -10.82
N PRO A 533 -22.07 -34.45 -11.97
CA PRO A 533 -22.52 -35.63 -12.71
C PRO A 533 -21.44 -36.37 -13.54
N VAL A 534 -20.20 -35.87 -13.65
CA VAL A 534 -19.16 -36.50 -14.49
C VAL A 534 -18.50 -37.71 -13.78
N TYR A 535 -18.20 -37.59 -12.49
CA TYR A 535 -17.50 -38.65 -11.74
C TYR A 535 -18.37 -39.87 -11.52
N ASP A 536 -19.66 -39.67 -11.22
CA ASP A 536 -20.58 -40.77 -10.90
C ASP A 536 -20.70 -41.82 -12.03
N SER A 537 -20.38 -41.44 -13.27
CA SER A 537 -20.48 -42.30 -14.45
C SER A 537 -19.41 -43.40 -14.54
N TRP A 538 -18.17 -43.14 -14.08
CA TRP A 538 -17.05 -44.09 -14.17
C TRP A 538 -16.55 -44.59 -12.81
N MET A 539 -17.02 -44.01 -11.70
CA MET A 539 -16.61 -44.30 -10.31
C MET A 539 -17.10 -45.64 -9.73
N LYS A 540 -17.17 -46.68 -10.56
CA LYS A 540 -17.49 -48.06 -10.18
C LYS A 540 -16.72 -49.10 -11.00
N GLU A 541 -16.01 -48.67 -12.04
CA GLU A 541 -15.24 -49.57 -12.91
C GLU A 541 -13.75 -49.52 -12.51
N LYS A 542 -13.14 -50.68 -12.24
CA LYS A 542 -11.71 -50.76 -11.92
C LYS A 542 -10.88 -50.89 -13.18
N LYS A 543 -10.96 -49.86 -14.03
CA LYS A 543 -10.24 -49.81 -15.31
C LYS A 543 -9.07 -48.82 -15.27
N LEU A 544 -7.85 -49.27 -15.56
CA LEU A 544 -6.63 -48.48 -15.34
C LEU A 544 -5.66 -48.51 -16.53
N THR A 545 -5.16 -47.33 -16.91
CA THR A 545 -3.98 -47.23 -17.77
C THR A 545 -2.72 -47.17 -16.90
N ILE A 546 -1.74 -48.03 -17.15
CA ILE A 546 -0.48 -48.07 -16.39
C ILE A 546 0.67 -47.66 -17.30
N ILE A 547 1.35 -46.55 -17.00
CA ILE A 547 2.55 -46.11 -17.71
C ILE A 547 3.79 -46.59 -16.96
N ILE A 548 4.72 -47.23 -17.67
CA ILE A 548 6.04 -47.62 -17.14
C ILE A 548 7.13 -46.88 -17.94
N PRO A 549 7.65 -45.73 -17.47
CA PRO A 549 8.81 -45.09 -18.08
C PRO A 549 10.08 -45.85 -17.71
N ALA A 550 10.95 -46.06 -18.69
CA ALA A 550 12.24 -46.73 -18.53
C ALA A 550 13.35 -45.96 -19.27
N PHE A 551 14.51 -45.80 -18.63
CA PHE A 551 15.73 -45.29 -19.24
C PHE A 551 16.92 -46.00 -18.62
N ASN A 552 17.57 -46.86 -19.37
CA ASN A 552 18.67 -47.71 -18.92
C ASN A 552 18.32 -48.57 -17.70
N GLU A 553 17.27 -49.39 -17.82
CA GLU A 553 16.74 -50.30 -16.79
C GLU A 553 16.68 -51.76 -17.28
N GLU A 554 17.61 -52.20 -18.16
CA GLU A 554 17.59 -53.53 -18.79
C GLU A 554 17.48 -54.69 -17.79
N GLU A 555 18.14 -54.56 -16.63
CA GLU A 555 18.15 -55.58 -15.58
C GLU A 555 16.80 -55.72 -14.85
N ARG A 556 15.96 -54.68 -14.85
CA ARG A 556 14.81 -54.54 -13.94
C ARG A 556 13.48 -54.40 -14.65
N ILE A 557 13.49 -53.94 -15.90
CA ILE A 557 12.26 -53.63 -16.63
C ILE A 557 11.40 -54.87 -16.86
N GLY A 558 12.00 -56.04 -17.13
CA GLY A 558 11.29 -57.30 -17.29
C GLY A 558 10.49 -57.68 -16.04
N LEU A 559 11.15 -57.66 -14.88
CA LEU A 559 10.53 -57.94 -13.59
C LEU A 559 9.45 -56.91 -13.22
N THR A 560 9.70 -55.63 -13.49
CA THR A 560 8.71 -54.57 -13.25
C THR A 560 7.43 -54.82 -14.07
N ILE A 561 7.58 -55.18 -15.35
CA ILE A 561 6.44 -55.48 -16.24
C ILE A 561 5.65 -56.69 -15.73
N SER A 562 6.33 -57.77 -15.31
CA SER A 562 5.66 -58.97 -14.80
C SER A 562 4.92 -58.70 -13.49
N GLU A 563 5.54 -58.04 -12.51
CA GLU A 563 4.91 -57.74 -11.22
C GLU A 563 3.71 -56.80 -11.37
N VAL A 564 3.84 -55.74 -12.20
CA VAL A 564 2.74 -54.80 -12.48
C VAL A 564 1.57 -55.52 -13.16
N ARG A 565 1.86 -56.42 -14.11
CA ARG A 565 0.83 -57.21 -14.81
C ARG A 565 0.09 -58.13 -13.84
N GLU A 566 0.81 -58.87 -13.03
CA GLU A 566 0.21 -59.77 -12.04
C GLU A 566 -0.65 -59.00 -11.03
N ALA A 567 -0.18 -57.84 -10.57
CA ALA A 567 -0.96 -56.97 -9.69
C ALA A 567 -2.23 -56.45 -10.36
N ALA A 568 -2.14 -56.04 -11.64
CA ALA A 568 -3.27 -55.56 -12.42
C ALA A 568 -4.32 -56.66 -12.65
N GLN A 569 -3.90 -57.86 -13.09
CA GLN A 569 -4.79 -59.01 -13.32
C GLN A 569 -5.56 -59.42 -12.07
N LYS A 570 -4.94 -59.30 -10.90
CA LYS A 570 -5.55 -59.67 -9.62
C LYS A 570 -6.58 -58.64 -9.11
N THR A 571 -6.45 -57.37 -9.48
CA THR A 571 -7.15 -56.27 -8.78
C THR A 571 -8.05 -55.39 -9.65
N LEU A 572 -7.88 -55.42 -10.97
CA LEU A 572 -8.56 -54.55 -11.93
C LEU A 572 -9.49 -55.36 -12.85
N ASP A 573 -10.60 -54.74 -13.27
CA ASP A 573 -11.56 -55.34 -14.21
C ASP A 573 -11.00 -55.33 -15.65
N ASP A 574 -10.31 -54.24 -16.01
CA ASP A 574 -9.60 -54.10 -17.27
C ASP A 574 -8.39 -53.18 -17.11
N PHE A 575 -7.36 -53.35 -17.92
CA PHE A 575 -6.17 -52.53 -17.83
C PHE A 575 -5.39 -52.49 -19.15
N GLU A 576 -4.50 -51.52 -19.28
CA GLU A 576 -3.46 -51.54 -20.30
C GLU A 576 -2.12 -51.11 -19.69
N ILE A 577 -1.03 -51.69 -20.18
CA ILE A 577 0.33 -51.35 -19.78
C ILE A 577 1.02 -50.69 -20.97
N ILE A 578 1.53 -49.49 -20.76
CA ILE A 578 2.25 -48.69 -21.74
C ILE A 578 3.67 -48.51 -21.24
N VAL A 579 4.59 -49.32 -21.74
CA VAL A 579 6.02 -49.17 -21.46
C VAL A 579 6.58 -48.10 -22.41
N ILE A 580 7.27 -47.11 -21.85
CA ILE A 580 7.88 -46.04 -22.63
C ILE A 580 9.39 -46.07 -22.41
N ASP A 581 10.11 -46.58 -23.40
CA ASP A 581 11.56 -46.47 -23.47
C ASP A 581 11.94 -45.04 -23.85
N ASP A 582 12.54 -44.30 -22.91
CA ASP A 582 12.94 -42.90 -23.07
C ASP A 582 14.31 -42.80 -23.77
N GLY A 583 14.49 -43.55 -24.86
CA GLY A 583 15.71 -43.56 -25.66
C GLY A 583 16.91 -44.19 -24.95
N SER A 584 16.73 -45.35 -24.33
CA SER A 584 17.81 -46.07 -23.64
C SER A 584 18.96 -46.45 -24.59
N THR A 585 20.15 -46.49 -24.02
CA THR A 585 21.40 -46.88 -24.69
C THR A 585 21.78 -48.35 -24.45
N ASP A 586 21.05 -49.03 -23.57
CA ASP A 586 21.21 -50.44 -23.20
C ASP A 586 20.06 -51.29 -23.79
N ASP A 587 19.94 -52.56 -23.38
CA ASP A 587 18.94 -53.48 -23.90
C ASP A 587 17.52 -53.29 -23.31
N THR A 588 17.25 -52.19 -22.58
CA THR A 588 15.94 -51.90 -21.96
C THR A 588 14.76 -52.09 -22.91
N TYR A 589 14.88 -51.58 -24.14
CA TYR A 589 13.81 -51.70 -25.14
C TYR A 589 13.58 -53.15 -25.57
N SER A 590 14.66 -53.89 -25.83
CA SER A 590 14.62 -55.30 -26.25
C SER A 590 14.01 -56.17 -25.15
N VAL A 591 14.43 -55.96 -23.90
CA VAL A 591 13.90 -56.67 -22.72
C VAL A 591 12.42 -56.33 -22.50
N ALA A 592 12.03 -55.06 -22.62
CA ALA A 592 10.63 -54.65 -22.51
C ALA A 592 9.76 -55.29 -23.60
N LEU A 593 10.26 -55.36 -24.83
CA LEU A 593 9.57 -55.97 -25.97
C LEU A 593 9.41 -57.48 -25.76
N ALA A 594 10.46 -58.18 -25.32
CA ALA A 594 10.40 -59.61 -25.01
C ALA A 594 9.39 -59.95 -23.90
N ASN A 595 9.13 -58.99 -22.99
CA ASN A 595 8.15 -59.14 -21.91
C ASN A 595 6.75 -58.64 -22.28
N THR A 596 6.49 -58.28 -23.55
CA THR A 596 5.13 -57.90 -23.99
C THR A 596 4.19 -59.10 -24.01
N GLN A 597 2.96 -58.86 -23.55
CA GLN A 597 1.84 -59.81 -23.65
C GLN A 597 0.57 -59.03 -24.02
N ALA A 598 -0.57 -59.72 -24.10
CA ALA A 598 -1.88 -59.08 -24.27
C ALA A 598 -2.03 -57.87 -23.32
N LYS A 599 -2.61 -56.78 -23.83
CA LYS A 599 -2.78 -55.50 -23.11
C LYS A 599 -1.48 -54.75 -22.76
N THR A 600 -0.32 -55.18 -23.26
CA THR A 600 0.97 -54.46 -23.10
C THR A 600 1.41 -53.86 -24.45
N LYS A 601 1.83 -52.60 -24.45
CA LYS A 601 2.48 -51.95 -25.61
C LYS A 601 3.80 -51.30 -25.17
N VAL A 602 4.80 -51.31 -26.06
CA VAL A 602 6.10 -50.67 -25.84
C VAL A 602 6.28 -49.58 -26.87
N ILE A 603 6.60 -48.37 -26.42
CA ILE A 603 6.84 -47.20 -27.26
C ILE A 603 8.26 -46.72 -27.01
N ARG A 604 9.05 -46.56 -28.08
CA ARG A 604 10.42 -46.06 -27.99
C ARG A 604 10.52 -44.61 -28.43
N GLN A 605 11.12 -43.77 -27.60
CA GLN A 605 11.49 -42.41 -27.97
C GLN A 605 12.86 -42.39 -28.67
N LYS A 606 13.05 -41.41 -29.57
CA LYS A 606 14.30 -41.28 -30.35
C LYS A 606 15.52 -40.91 -29.49
N SER A 607 15.30 -40.26 -28.37
CA SER A 607 16.33 -39.78 -27.45
C SER A 607 15.72 -39.58 -26.07
N ASN A 608 16.55 -39.49 -25.02
CA ASN A 608 16.11 -39.19 -23.66
C ASN A 608 15.51 -37.78 -23.56
N GLN A 609 14.20 -37.72 -23.27
CA GLN A 609 13.42 -36.50 -23.05
C GLN A 609 13.02 -36.33 -21.58
N GLY A 610 13.28 -37.33 -20.75
CA GLY A 610 12.98 -37.38 -19.33
C GLY A 610 11.58 -37.91 -19.00
N VAL A 611 11.41 -38.33 -17.74
CA VAL A 611 10.17 -38.95 -17.23
C VAL A 611 8.88 -38.15 -17.47
N GLY A 612 8.96 -36.81 -17.49
CA GLY A 612 7.79 -35.97 -17.77
C GLY A 612 7.30 -36.12 -19.21
N ALA A 613 8.20 -36.21 -20.18
CA ALA A 613 7.85 -36.44 -21.58
C ALA A 613 7.23 -37.84 -21.78
N ALA A 614 7.82 -38.85 -21.13
CA ALA A 614 7.25 -40.20 -21.10
C ALA A 614 5.83 -40.20 -20.50
N PHE A 615 5.60 -39.50 -19.37
CA PHE A 615 4.27 -39.39 -18.78
C PHE A 615 3.23 -38.79 -19.75
N PHE A 616 3.54 -37.67 -20.40
CA PHE A 616 2.59 -37.04 -21.32
C PHE A 616 2.33 -37.90 -22.58
N LEU A 617 3.36 -38.56 -23.10
CA LEU A 617 3.19 -39.51 -24.21
C LEU A 617 2.26 -40.66 -23.81
N GLY A 618 2.40 -41.19 -22.59
CA GLY A 618 1.49 -42.22 -22.09
C GLY A 618 0.08 -41.69 -21.77
N LEU A 619 -0.05 -40.45 -21.28
CA LEU A 619 -1.34 -39.79 -21.02
C LEU A 619 -2.14 -39.58 -22.31
N ASP A 620 -1.48 -39.19 -23.39
CA ASP A 620 -2.11 -39.06 -24.72
C ASP A 620 -2.59 -40.40 -25.26
N GLN A 621 -1.93 -41.49 -24.86
CA GLN A 621 -2.19 -42.85 -25.29
C GLN A 621 -3.16 -43.63 -24.37
N ALA A 622 -3.58 -43.02 -23.27
CA ALA A 622 -4.42 -43.63 -22.25
C ALA A 622 -5.86 -43.80 -22.71
N LYS A 623 -6.41 -45.01 -22.57
CA LYS A 623 -7.78 -45.37 -22.96
C LYS A 623 -8.76 -45.35 -21.79
N PHE A 624 -8.27 -45.55 -20.57
CA PHE A 624 -9.12 -45.70 -19.39
C PHE A 624 -9.29 -44.39 -18.60
N PRO A 625 -10.35 -44.25 -17.78
CA PRO A 625 -10.63 -43.02 -17.03
C PRO A 625 -9.58 -42.68 -15.97
N GLN A 626 -8.87 -43.68 -15.44
CA GLN A 626 -7.78 -43.50 -14.49
C GLN A 626 -6.44 -43.99 -15.03
N LEU A 627 -5.37 -43.38 -14.51
CA LEU A 627 -4.01 -43.64 -14.92
C LEU A 627 -3.04 -43.69 -13.75
N CYS A 628 -2.08 -44.61 -13.79
CA CYS A 628 -0.98 -44.72 -12.84
C CYS A 628 0.37 -44.68 -13.58
N LEU A 629 1.38 -44.07 -12.97
CA LEU A 629 2.77 -44.19 -13.43
C LEU A 629 3.57 -45.02 -12.44
N ILE A 630 4.17 -46.11 -12.90
CA ILE A 630 5.03 -47.01 -12.11
C ILE A 630 6.46 -46.93 -12.67
N PRO A 631 7.47 -46.54 -11.88
CA PRO A 631 8.87 -46.52 -12.34
C PRO A 631 9.36 -47.89 -12.84
N GLY A 632 10.15 -47.91 -13.92
CA GLY A 632 10.72 -49.14 -14.51
C GLY A 632 11.83 -49.85 -13.73
N ASP A 633 12.18 -49.34 -12.54
CA ASP A 633 13.33 -49.75 -11.73
C ASP A 633 12.94 -50.66 -10.54
N ASN A 634 11.78 -51.33 -10.63
CA ASN A 634 11.16 -52.17 -9.61
C ASN A 634 11.18 -51.58 -8.18
N ALA A 635 10.90 -50.28 -8.03
CA ALA A 635 11.00 -49.56 -6.76
C ALA A 635 10.03 -50.02 -5.66
N TYR A 636 8.85 -50.49 -6.06
CA TYR A 636 7.71 -50.67 -5.17
C TYR A 636 7.38 -52.15 -5.08
N HIS A 637 7.16 -52.63 -3.86
CA HIS A 637 6.81 -54.03 -3.63
C HIS A 637 5.47 -54.35 -4.31
N LYS A 638 5.36 -55.51 -4.99
CA LYS A 638 4.14 -55.97 -5.67
C LYS A 638 2.86 -55.80 -4.83
N VAL A 639 2.89 -56.19 -3.56
CA VAL A 639 1.74 -56.06 -2.62
C VAL A 639 1.26 -54.60 -2.50
N SER A 640 2.16 -53.63 -2.61
CA SER A 640 1.84 -52.20 -2.57
C SER A 640 1.18 -51.72 -3.86
N ILE A 641 1.63 -52.26 -5.01
CA ILE A 641 1.01 -52.02 -6.32
C ILE A 641 -0.40 -52.61 -6.33
N GLU A 642 -0.57 -53.85 -5.85
CA GLU A 642 -1.89 -54.50 -5.67
C GLU A 642 -2.82 -53.66 -4.79
N LEU A 643 -2.32 -53.19 -3.64
CA LEU A 643 -3.10 -52.36 -2.73
C LEU A 643 -3.52 -51.03 -3.38
N LEU A 644 -2.62 -50.36 -4.11
CA LEU A 644 -2.94 -49.13 -4.83
C LEU A 644 -4.00 -49.38 -5.92
N PHE A 645 -3.82 -50.41 -6.75
CA PHE A 645 -4.75 -50.75 -7.82
C PHE A 645 -6.13 -51.18 -7.30
N SER A 646 -6.20 -51.81 -6.12
CA SER A 646 -7.48 -52.13 -5.48
C SER A 646 -8.37 -50.91 -5.18
N LYS A 647 -7.78 -49.71 -5.17
CA LYS A 647 -8.48 -48.43 -4.95
C LYS A 647 -8.89 -47.73 -6.25
N CYS A 648 -8.57 -48.30 -7.40
CA CYS A 648 -9.02 -47.81 -8.70
C CYS A 648 -10.55 -47.71 -8.73
N GLY A 649 -11.07 -46.65 -9.33
CA GLY A 649 -12.50 -46.39 -9.45
C GLY A 649 -13.22 -45.96 -8.16
N LEU A 650 -12.55 -45.93 -6.99
CA LEU A 650 -13.20 -45.54 -5.72
C LEU A 650 -13.27 -44.02 -5.51
N VAL A 651 -12.21 -43.30 -5.89
CA VAL A 651 -12.08 -41.84 -5.80
C VAL A 651 -11.32 -41.32 -7.00
N PRO A 652 -11.54 -40.07 -7.44
CA PRO A 652 -10.89 -39.57 -8.65
C PRO A 652 -9.38 -39.47 -8.52
N LEU A 653 -8.86 -39.22 -7.31
CA LEU A 653 -7.45 -39.13 -7.00
C LEU A 653 -7.09 -40.08 -5.85
N VAL A 654 -6.20 -41.03 -6.09
CA VAL A 654 -5.58 -41.85 -5.04
C VAL A 654 -4.12 -41.46 -4.91
N ILE A 655 -3.69 -41.18 -3.69
CA ILE A 655 -2.33 -40.78 -3.33
C ILE A 655 -1.74 -41.91 -2.51
N SER A 656 -0.52 -42.35 -2.81
CA SER A 656 0.19 -43.25 -1.90
C SER A 656 1.20 -42.51 -1.04
N TYR A 657 1.58 -43.12 0.08
CA TYR A 657 2.68 -42.67 0.92
C TYR A 657 3.58 -43.82 1.32
N ARG A 658 4.88 -43.57 1.36
CA ARG A 658 5.86 -44.61 1.71
C ARG A 658 5.90 -44.81 3.22
N SER A 659 5.62 -46.03 3.69
CA SER A 659 5.62 -46.36 5.11
C SER A 659 7.00 -46.77 5.63
N ASN A 660 7.87 -47.36 4.79
CA ASN A 660 9.24 -47.73 5.12
C ASN A 660 10.27 -46.71 4.59
N MET A 661 10.15 -45.46 5.04
CA MET A 661 11.04 -44.36 4.60
C MET A 661 12.52 -44.52 5.02
N GLU A 662 12.80 -45.44 5.96
CA GLU A 662 14.15 -45.77 6.44
C GLU A 662 15.02 -46.44 5.38
N GLU A 663 14.41 -47.08 4.38
CA GLU A 663 15.08 -47.65 3.20
C GLU A 663 15.70 -46.57 2.27
N ARG A 664 15.64 -45.29 2.66
CA ARG A 664 16.22 -44.17 1.89
C ARG A 664 17.39 -43.54 2.62
N THR A 665 18.30 -43.00 1.80
CA THR A 665 19.34 -42.11 2.31
C THR A 665 18.73 -40.91 3.06
N PRO A 666 19.35 -40.46 4.17
CA PRO A 666 18.84 -39.37 5.00
C PRO A 666 18.53 -38.09 4.21
N LEU A 667 19.39 -37.74 3.23
CA LEU A 667 19.19 -36.57 2.36
C LEU A 667 17.90 -36.66 1.54
N ARG A 668 17.60 -37.83 0.96
CA ARG A 668 16.36 -38.04 0.18
C ARG A 668 15.12 -37.95 1.08
N HIS A 669 15.23 -38.44 2.32
CA HIS A 669 14.16 -38.34 3.30
C HIS A 669 13.85 -36.87 3.65
N VAL A 670 14.87 -36.05 3.90
CA VAL A 670 14.71 -34.61 4.15
C VAL A 670 14.11 -33.89 2.96
N LEU A 671 14.63 -34.10 1.74
CA LEU A 671 14.13 -33.48 0.52
C LEU A 671 12.65 -33.84 0.27
N SER A 672 12.26 -35.10 0.50
CA SER A 672 10.88 -35.53 0.38
C SER A 672 9.97 -34.81 1.39
N ARG A 673 10.40 -34.65 2.65
CA ARG A 673 9.65 -33.89 3.66
C ARG A 673 9.50 -32.42 3.29
N VAL A 674 10.56 -31.78 2.79
CA VAL A 674 10.52 -30.38 2.34
C VAL A 674 9.57 -30.20 1.17
N ALA A 675 9.59 -31.10 0.18
CA ALA A 675 8.69 -31.01 -0.96
C ALA A 675 7.23 -31.29 -0.57
N THR A 676 6.98 -32.28 0.29
CA THR A 676 5.65 -32.54 0.86
C THR A 676 5.14 -31.33 1.66
N LEU A 677 5.97 -30.72 2.52
CA LEU A 677 5.61 -29.51 3.25
C LEU A 677 5.29 -28.35 2.30
N SER A 678 6.10 -28.18 1.26
CA SER A 678 5.89 -27.15 0.23
C SER A 678 4.54 -27.35 -0.46
N LEU A 679 4.19 -28.58 -0.82
CA LEU A 679 2.88 -28.92 -1.39
C LEU A 679 1.74 -28.68 -0.40
N ARG A 680 1.89 -29.05 0.88
CA ARG A 680 0.88 -28.78 1.92
C ARG A 680 0.61 -27.28 2.06
N ILE A 681 1.65 -26.45 2.03
CA ILE A 681 1.52 -24.98 2.03
C ILE A 681 0.83 -24.51 0.72
N LEU A 682 1.27 -25.07 -0.41
CA LEU A 682 0.79 -24.76 -1.76
C LEU A 682 -0.61 -25.29 -2.07
N THR A 683 -1.17 -26.25 -1.36
CA THR A 683 -2.54 -26.74 -1.64
C THR A 683 -3.47 -26.43 -0.48
N GLY A 684 -2.93 -26.39 0.74
CA GLY A 684 -3.71 -26.34 1.97
C GLY A 684 -4.28 -27.70 2.35
N VAL A 685 -3.86 -28.76 1.65
CA VAL A 685 -4.31 -30.14 1.83
C VAL A 685 -3.25 -30.92 2.60
N LYS A 686 -3.68 -31.75 3.56
CA LYS A 686 -2.80 -32.60 4.35
C LYS A 686 -2.52 -33.90 3.61
N ILE A 687 -1.41 -33.97 2.88
CA ILE A 687 -0.93 -35.21 2.25
C ILE A 687 0.27 -35.80 2.98
N SER A 688 0.41 -37.12 3.12
CA SER A 688 1.56 -37.73 3.80
C SER A 688 2.82 -37.77 2.94
N ASP A 689 2.68 -37.91 1.62
CA ASP A 689 3.81 -37.96 0.69
C ASP A 689 3.44 -37.35 -0.68
N ALA A 690 4.31 -36.48 -1.19
CA ALA A 690 4.15 -35.80 -2.47
C ALA A 690 4.78 -36.52 -3.68
N HIS A 691 5.64 -37.50 -3.44
CA HIS A 691 6.53 -38.07 -4.46
C HIS A 691 6.43 -39.61 -4.55
N SER A 692 5.28 -40.17 -4.16
CA SER A 692 5.04 -41.62 -4.25
C SER A 692 4.34 -41.99 -5.57
N LEU A 693 3.57 -43.08 -5.59
CA LEU A 693 2.67 -43.48 -6.67
C LEU A 693 1.29 -42.84 -6.51
N PHE A 694 0.57 -42.65 -7.62
CA PHE A 694 -0.73 -41.98 -7.65
C PHE A 694 -1.62 -42.55 -8.74
N LEU A 695 -2.93 -42.55 -8.50
CA LEU A 695 -3.95 -42.75 -9.54
C LEU A 695 -4.54 -41.40 -9.90
N PHE A 696 -4.35 -40.99 -11.16
CA PHE A 696 -4.83 -39.72 -11.71
C PHE A 696 -6.08 -39.94 -12.55
N PRO A 697 -7.02 -39.00 -12.57
CA PRO A 697 -8.11 -39.03 -13.53
C PRO A 697 -7.64 -38.41 -14.86
N VAL A 698 -7.82 -39.15 -15.95
CA VAL A 698 -7.16 -38.89 -17.24
C VAL A 698 -7.66 -37.59 -17.88
N GLU A 699 -8.97 -37.40 -17.96
CA GLU A 699 -9.58 -36.25 -18.64
C GLU A 699 -9.20 -34.93 -17.98
N GLU A 700 -9.26 -34.84 -16.65
CA GLU A 700 -8.88 -33.66 -15.90
C GLU A 700 -7.39 -33.38 -16.05
N THR A 701 -6.57 -34.43 -16.05
CA THR A 701 -5.11 -34.29 -16.23
C THR A 701 -4.78 -33.75 -17.62
N ARG A 702 -5.50 -34.18 -18.68
CA ARG A 702 -5.35 -33.65 -20.05
C ARG A 702 -5.72 -32.17 -20.15
N LEU A 703 -6.70 -31.71 -19.36
CA LEU A 703 -7.10 -30.30 -19.33
C LEU A 703 -6.07 -29.40 -18.63
N LEU A 704 -5.11 -29.95 -17.90
CA LEU A 704 -4.10 -29.17 -17.20
C LEU A 704 -3.02 -28.66 -18.18
N LYS A 705 -2.90 -27.32 -18.25
CA LYS A 705 -1.72 -26.68 -18.87
C LYS A 705 -0.51 -26.76 -17.93
N VAL A 706 0.22 -27.87 -18.02
CA VAL A 706 1.47 -28.10 -17.27
C VAL A 706 2.63 -27.44 -18.01
N ASN A 707 3.43 -26.65 -17.30
CA ASN A 707 4.63 -26.00 -17.87
C ASN A 707 5.92 -26.51 -17.22
N ALA A 708 5.83 -27.36 -16.21
CA ALA A 708 6.99 -27.95 -15.57
C ALA A 708 7.57 -29.06 -16.46
N VAL A 709 8.90 -29.09 -16.54
CA VAL A 709 9.68 -30.07 -17.27
C VAL A 709 10.39 -31.03 -16.31
N GLY A 710 10.91 -32.15 -16.83
CA GLY A 710 11.63 -33.14 -16.01
C GLY A 710 10.78 -33.63 -14.85
N TYR A 711 11.34 -33.76 -13.65
CA TYR A 711 10.62 -34.22 -12.44
C TYR A 711 9.59 -33.21 -11.88
N GLY A 712 9.54 -31.97 -12.37
CA GLY A 712 8.61 -30.94 -11.88
C GLY A 712 7.16 -31.15 -12.31
N TYR A 713 6.90 -31.87 -13.41
CA TYR A 713 5.56 -32.10 -13.96
C TYR A 713 4.60 -32.68 -12.91
N HIS A 714 5.08 -33.67 -12.17
CA HIS A 714 4.33 -34.41 -11.18
C HIS A 714 3.81 -33.50 -10.07
N MET A 715 4.66 -32.59 -9.58
CA MET A 715 4.29 -31.61 -8.56
C MET A 715 3.22 -30.62 -9.05
N GLU A 716 3.34 -30.16 -10.30
CA GLU A 716 2.36 -29.25 -10.88
C GLU A 716 1.00 -29.92 -11.08
N ILE A 717 0.98 -31.15 -11.60
CA ILE A 717 -0.25 -31.94 -11.76
C ILE A 717 -0.90 -32.19 -10.40
N LEU A 718 -0.17 -32.78 -9.46
CA LEU A 718 -0.69 -33.11 -8.14
C LEU A 718 -1.22 -31.87 -7.42
N SER A 719 -0.49 -30.75 -7.47
CA SER A 719 -0.94 -29.50 -6.83
C SER A 719 -2.26 -28.99 -7.39
N ARG A 720 -2.47 -29.07 -8.71
CA ARG A 720 -3.68 -28.60 -9.38
C ARG A 720 -4.85 -29.54 -9.13
N LEU A 721 -4.63 -30.85 -9.20
CA LEU A 721 -5.65 -31.87 -8.92
C LEU A 721 -6.10 -31.82 -7.46
N LEU A 722 -5.18 -31.65 -6.51
CA LEU A 722 -5.52 -31.49 -5.09
C LEU A 722 -6.40 -30.25 -4.83
N ILE A 723 -6.21 -29.18 -5.61
CA ILE A 723 -7.02 -27.97 -5.51
C ILE A 723 -8.40 -28.15 -6.19
N SER A 724 -8.45 -28.84 -7.33
CA SER A 724 -9.68 -28.98 -8.12
C SER A 724 -10.63 -30.07 -7.61
N LEU A 725 -10.11 -31.24 -7.22
CA LEU A 725 -10.92 -32.44 -6.97
C LEU A 725 -11.49 -32.52 -5.55
N GLN A 726 -10.85 -31.91 -4.56
CA GLN A 726 -11.25 -31.84 -3.14
C GLN A 726 -11.54 -33.17 -2.40
N SER A 727 -11.50 -34.32 -3.08
CA SER A 727 -11.62 -35.67 -2.54
C SER A 727 -10.45 -36.52 -3.04
N TYR A 728 -9.74 -37.15 -2.11
CA TYR A 728 -8.65 -38.08 -2.39
C TYR A 728 -8.57 -39.14 -1.28
N LEU A 729 -7.95 -40.27 -1.60
CA LEU A 729 -7.67 -41.36 -0.66
C LEU A 729 -6.15 -41.51 -0.51
N GLU A 730 -5.67 -41.76 0.71
CA GLU A 730 -4.27 -42.10 0.97
C GLU A 730 -4.07 -43.60 1.21
N VAL A 731 -3.01 -44.17 0.62
CA VAL A 731 -2.71 -45.61 0.70
C VAL A 731 -1.22 -45.82 1.06
N PRO A 732 -0.90 -46.62 2.08
CA PRO A 732 0.49 -46.95 2.39
C PRO A 732 1.10 -47.83 1.29
N VAL A 733 2.37 -47.58 0.96
CA VAL A 733 3.15 -48.41 0.04
C VAL A 733 4.55 -48.67 0.61
N LEU A 734 5.09 -49.83 0.29
CA LEU A 734 6.41 -50.31 0.67
C LEU A 734 7.37 -50.21 -0.52
N LEU A 735 8.57 -49.69 -0.25
CA LEU A 735 9.70 -49.75 -1.17
C LEU A 735 10.42 -51.10 -1.05
N ASN A 736 10.93 -51.60 -2.18
CA ASN A 736 11.87 -52.72 -2.16
C ASN A 736 13.26 -52.23 -1.67
N PRO A 737 14.01 -53.04 -0.90
CA PRO A 737 15.38 -52.72 -0.50
C PRO A 737 16.27 -52.51 -1.74
N ARG A 738 17.14 -51.49 -1.72
CA ARG A 738 18.01 -51.14 -2.87
C ARG A 738 19.48 -51.14 -2.50
N PRO A 739 20.34 -51.90 -3.22
CA PRO A 739 21.79 -51.74 -3.15
C PRO A 739 22.28 -50.44 -3.82
N ASP A 740 21.75 -50.12 -5.01
CA ASP A 740 22.25 -49.01 -5.84
C ASP A 740 21.10 -48.09 -6.28
N ALA A 741 20.90 -47.01 -5.53
CA ALA A 741 19.87 -46.04 -5.84
C ALA A 741 20.33 -45.10 -6.97
N SER A 742 19.74 -45.25 -8.16
CA SER A 742 19.97 -44.37 -9.31
C SER A 742 19.91 -42.88 -8.91
N SER A 743 20.96 -42.13 -9.25
CA SER A 743 21.25 -40.79 -8.75
C SER A 743 20.52 -39.66 -9.48
N GLY A 744 19.64 -39.98 -10.44
CA GLY A 744 19.00 -39.02 -11.35
C GLY A 744 18.24 -37.87 -10.67
N VAL A 745 17.57 -38.15 -9.55
CA VAL A 745 16.83 -37.15 -8.77
C VAL A 745 17.75 -36.20 -7.98
N MET A 746 18.95 -36.66 -7.60
CA MET A 746 19.89 -35.90 -6.77
C MET A 746 20.84 -35.01 -7.58
N LYS A 747 20.70 -34.97 -8.91
CA LYS A 747 21.49 -34.05 -9.74
C LYS A 747 21.11 -32.60 -9.42
N PRO A 748 22.07 -31.66 -9.29
CA PRO A 748 21.78 -30.24 -9.02
C PRO A 748 20.76 -29.62 -9.98
N LYS A 749 20.83 -30.01 -11.26
CA LYS A 749 19.87 -29.61 -12.30
C LYS A 749 18.43 -30.01 -11.97
N THR A 750 18.23 -31.20 -11.42
CA THR A 750 16.90 -31.71 -11.03
C THR A 750 16.34 -30.94 -9.84
N LEU A 751 17.17 -30.68 -8.82
CA LEU A 751 16.79 -29.88 -7.66
C LEU A 751 16.45 -28.44 -8.03
N TYR A 752 17.21 -27.84 -8.96
CA TYR A 752 16.93 -26.52 -9.51
C TYR A 752 15.57 -26.46 -10.22
N ILE A 753 15.26 -27.44 -11.07
CA ILE A 753 13.97 -27.51 -11.78
C ILE A 753 12.80 -27.67 -10.81
N LEU A 754 12.96 -28.51 -9.77
CA LEU A 754 11.94 -28.67 -8.71
C LEU A 754 11.73 -27.38 -7.93
N GLY A 755 12.81 -26.70 -7.53
CA GLY A 755 12.76 -25.40 -6.85
C GLY A 755 12.09 -24.31 -7.70
N GLN A 756 12.45 -24.22 -8.98
CA GLN A 756 11.82 -23.30 -9.94
C GLN A 756 10.32 -23.61 -10.12
N THR A 757 9.96 -24.88 -10.21
CA THR A 757 8.57 -25.32 -10.33
C THR A 757 7.78 -24.95 -9.08
N LEU A 758 8.29 -25.25 -7.88
CA LEU A 758 7.67 -24.87 -6.62
C LEU A 758 7.52 -23.36 -6.48
N CYS A 759 8.56 -22.59 -6.79
CA CYS A 759 8.48 -21.12 -6.79
C CYS A 759 7.43 -20.61 -7.78
N ARG A 760 7.37 -21.18 -8.99
CA ARG A 760 6.36 -20.82 -10.00
C ARG A 760 4.96 -21.17 -9.51
N LEU A 761 4.74 -22.36 -8.96
CA LEU A 761 3.43 -22.77 -8.44
C LEU A 761 3.02 -21.91 -7.24
N MET A 762 3.96 -21.61 -6.32
CA MET A 762 3.73 -20.69 -5.21
C MET A 762 3.36 -19.30 -5.72
N CYS A 763 4.07 -18.79 -6.72
CA CYS A 763 3.71 -17.54 -7.40
C CYS A 763 2.33 -17.65 -8.05
N LEU A 764 2.02 -18.73 -8.77
CA LEU A 764 0.70 -18.93 -9.39
C LEU A 764 -0.41 -19.00 -8.34
N ARG A 765 -0.17 -19.63 -7.18
CA ARG A 765 -1.11 -19.66 -6.06
C ARG A 765 -1.27 -18.29 -5.41
N ILE A 766 -0.17 -17.55 -5.18
CA ILE A 766 -0.20 -16.17 -4.69
C ILE A 766 -0.98 -15.27 -5.68
N LEU A 767 -0.80 -15.50 -6.98
CA LEU A 767 -1.47 -14.79 -8.06
C LEU A 767 -2.87 -15.33 -8.40
N ARG A 768 -3.34 -16.39 -7.73
CA ARG A 768 -4.62 -17.10 -7.98
C ARG A 768 -4.85 -17.51 -9.44
N LYS A 769 -3.78 -17.99 -10.08
CA LYS A 769 -3.76 -18.61 -11.42
C LYS A 769 -3.53 -20.13 -11.36
N LEU A 770 -3.27 -20.66 -10.17
CA LEU A 770 -3.33 -22.08 -9.82
C LEU A 770 -4.75 -22.36 -9.33
#